data_AF-K1XVW9-F1
#
_entry.id   AF-K1XVW9-F1
#
_cell.length_a   1.000
_cell.length_b   1.000
_cell.length_c   1.000
_cell.angle_alpha   90.00
_cell.angle_beta   90.00
_cell.angle_gamma   90.00
#
_symmetry.space_group_name_H-M   'P 1'
#
loop_
_entity.id
_entity.type
_entity.pdbx_description
1 polymer ?
#
loop_
_entity_poly.entity_id
_entity_poly.type
_entity_poly.pdbx_seq_one_letter_code
_entity_poly.pdbx_strand_id
1 'polypeptide(L)'
;MQPSLSSLEERKRRSRNIVFAAFLLLVVIWSVKLAFPHHTLASAYQNSNNIDSDDMTPLPPPVAAATEPEKSAQAGPTALDSTKPVTPFNDTQKEKVAVIIETRFRTNLVPLILHFSSVLGPSWPIIIYTSPEAVGMFVTSAALARYIKIGTIEIRILPQETLFTNSDSVNAFKIAKADCICVSVTNSWLWTNLAPYEHILIFQSDSMLCANAARSVEDFFEYDLVGAPIAADRGSGYNGGLSLRKRSTILRVLDRFVWEEEKHKGAANENRFEDQYYYNRCAPGPPVVEKADGQPGRLVSGVQVVQRVLHQGRACLMKKKEEKKKKKKEKKKERKKKNKKLCPLHSLSPHFFSPDSTRHLSPSSKPNQNQNQTQNQIRNQNGIVHSLVPYALPTRLAHRPSPIVQNADKTQHEQVKVLLVLYDGKKHAEEVPELLGTTENELGIRKWLEDQGHTLVTTSDKEGENSKFDQELVDAEVIITTPFHPGYLTAERLAKAKKLKIAITAGIGSDHVDLNAANTTNGGITVAEVTGSNVVSVAEHVVMTILILVRNFVPAHEQIQAGEWDVAAAAKNEFDLEGKVVGTVAVGRIGERVLRRLKPFDCKELLYFDYQPLKPEIEKEIGCRRVESLEEMLAQCDVVTINCPLHEKTRGSWLVNTARGAIVVKEDVAEALKSGHLRGYGGDVWFPQPAPKDHPLRYAKNPFGGGNAMVPHMSGTSLDAQRRYADGTKSILQSYLSGKHDYRPQDLIVINGDYATKAYGERAKNSGSSGANKA
;
A
#
# COMPACT_ATOMS: atom_id res chain seq x y z
N MET A 1 -34.23 66.76 16.71
CA MET A 1 -33.12 66.09 17.42
C MET A 1 -33.66 65.56 18.74
N GLN A 2 -34.04 64.26 18.81
CA GLN A 2 -34.30 63.49 20.04
C GLN A 2 -34.65 62.04 19.62
N PRO A 3 -33.92 61.00 20.08
CA PRO A 3 -34.33 59.61 19.89
C PRO A 3 -35.36 59.20 20.96
N SER A 4 -36.24 58.26 20.63
CA SER A 4 -37.33 57.82 21.52
C SER A 4 -36.84 57.01 22.74
N LEU A 5 -37.58 57.15 23.84
CA LEU A 5 -37.26 56.63 25.19
C LEU A 5 -37.10 55.10 25.24
N SER A 6 -37.74 54.35 24.35
CA SER A 6 -37.71 52.87 24.32
C SER A 6 -36.30 52.27 24.20
N SER A 7 -35.40 52.95 23.46
CA SER A 7 -34.04 52.45 23.21
C SER A 7 -33.14 52.42 24.45
N LEU A 8 -33.50 53.15 25.51
CA LEU A 8 -32.69 53.30 26.72
C LEU A 8 -33.03 52.23 27.78
N GLU A 9 -34.30 51.80 27.83
CA GLU A 9 -34.75 50.75 28.74
C GLU A 9 -34.29 49.35 28.30
N GLU A 10 -34.31 49.05 27.00
CA GLU A 10 -33.74 47.80 26.46
C GLU A 10 -32.24 47.66 26.81
N ARG A 11 -31.47 48.75 26.69
CA ARG A 11 -30.04 48.76 27.05
C ARG A 11 -29.85 48.52 28.55
N LYS A 12 -30.67 49.14 29.40
CA LYS A 12 -30.68 48.87 30.86
C LYS A 12 -31.07 47.43 31.18
N ARG A 13 -32.03 46.83 30.46
CA ARG A 13 -32.46 45.43 30.64
C ARG A 13 -31.36 44.44 30.21
N ARG A 14 -30.72 44.65 29.04
CA ARG A 14 -29.58 43.83 28.61
C ARG A 14 -28.39 43.95 29.57
N SER A 15 -28.08 45.17 30.04
CA SER A 15 -27.03 45.39 31.04
C SER A 15 -27.30 44.66 32.36
N ARG A 16 -28.53 44.75 32.90
CA ARG A 16 -28.95 43.99 34.09
C ARG A 16 -28.80 42.48 33.90
N ASN A 17 -29.21 41.94 32.75
CA ASN A 17 -29.08 40.50 32.47
C ASN A 17 -27.61 40.05 32.39
N ILE A 18 -26.72 40.85 31.79
CA ILE A 18 -25.28 40.56 31.72
C ILE A 18 -24.65 40.59 33.12
N VAL A 19 -24.98 41.60 33.94
CA VAL A 19 -24.50 41.71 35.33
C VAL A 19 -25.01 40.54 36.18
N PHE A 20 -26.27 40.12 36.01
CA PHE A 20 -26.85 38.99 36.73
C PHE A 20 -26.21 37.64 36.31
N ALA A 21 -25.91 37.45 35.02
CA ALA A 21 -25.18 36.29 34.53
C ALA A 21 -23.73 36.24 35.04
N ALA A 22 -23.04 37.37 35.07
CA ALA A 22 -21.70 37.48 35.65
C ALA A 22 -21.70 37.22 37.17
N PHE A 23 -22.73 37.69 37.89
CA PHE A 23 -22.92 37.40 39.31
C PHE A 23 -23.16 35.91 39.55
N LEU A 24 -24.04 35.26 38.78
CA LEU A 24 -24.24 33.80 38.85
C LEU A 24 -22.95 33.02 38.57
N LEU A 25 -22.17 33.42 37.57
CA LEU A 25 -20.87 32.79 37.28
C LEU A 25 -19.89 32.92 38.45
N LEU A 26 -19.82 34.10 39.08
CA LEU A 26 -19.00 34.33 40.27
C LEU A 26 -19.49 33.51 41.48
N VAL A 27 -20.80 33.38 41.68
CA VAL A 27 -21.38 32.51 42.71
C VAL A 27 -21.01 31.04 42.47
N VAL A 28 -21.07 30.55 41.23
CA VAL A 28 -20.64 29.17 40.90
C VAL A 28 -19.14 28.98 41.17
N ILE A 29 -18.29 29.90 40.73
CA ILE A 29 -16.84 29.86 40.99
C ILE A 29 -16.54 29.88 42.49
N TRP A 30 -17.25 30.70 43.26
CA TRP A 30 -17.05 30.82 44.71
C TRP A 30 -17.57 29.59 45.47
N SER A 31 -18.73 29.04 45.09
CA SER A 31 -19.25 27.78 45.64
C SER A 31 -18.34 26.59 45.36
N VAL A 32 -17.77 26.47 44.15
CA VAL A 32 -16.76 25.43 43.85
C VAL A 32 -15.51 25.63 44.70
N LYS A 33 -15.05 26.88 44.88
CA LYS A 33 -13.87 27.19 45.71
C LYS A 33 -14.11 26.96 47.21
N LEU A 34 -15.35 27.10 47.69
CA LEU A 34 -15.73 26.79 49.08
C LEU A 34 -15.93 25.29 49.31
N ALA A 35 -16.45 24.55 48.32
CA ALA A 35 -16.57 23.09 48.40
C ALA A 35 -15.21 22.38 48.35
N PHE A 36 -14.21 22.97 47.67
CA PHE A 36 -12.88 22.38 47.47
C PHE A 36 -11.73 23.36 47.79
N PRO A 37 -11.58 23.81 49.06
CA PRO A 37 -10.74 24.96 49.43
C PRO A 37 -9.22 24.77 49.22
N HIS A 38 -8.74 23.53 49.00
CA HIS A 38 -7.31 23.21 48.86
C HIS A 38 -6.91 22.57 47.51
N HIS A 39 -7.81 22.51 46.52
CA HIS A 39 -7.48 21.95 45.21
C HIS A 39 -7.09 23.02 44.18
N THR A 40 -5.79 23.15 43.93
CA THR A 40 -5.30 23.59 42.62
C THR A 40 -5.42 22.43 41.62
N LEU A 41 -5.62 22.74 40.33
CA LEU A 41 -5.82 21.72 39.29
C LEU A 41 -4.65 20.72 39.11
N ALA A 42 -3.49 20.98 39.72
CA ALA A 42 -2.35 20.06 39.73
C ALA A 42 -2.43 18.99 40.84
N SER A 43 -3.00 19.28 42.02
CA SER A 43 -2.96 18.34 43.15
C SER A 43 -3.90 17.14 42.99
N ALA A 44 -4.98 17.31 42.21
CA ALA A 44 -5.94 16.24 41.92
C ALA A 44 -5.37 15.09 41.05
N TYR A 45 -4.17 15.24 40.48
CA TYR A 45 -3.59 14.26 39.55
C TYR A 45 -2.42 13.44 40.13
N GLN A 46 -1.93 13.76 41.33
CA GLN A 46 -0.78 13.06 41.95
C GLN A 46 -1.15 12.12 43.10
N ASN A 47 -2.38 12.18 43.61
CA ASN A 47 -2.78 11.51 44.85
C ASN A 47 -3.33 10.07 44.69
N SER A 48 -2.99 9.37 43.59
CA SER A 48 -3.47 8.01 43.31
C SER A 48 -2.51 6.88 43.69
N ASN A 49 -1.29 7.18 44.13
CA ASN A 49 -0.26 6.19 44.49
C ASN A 49 0.52 6.65 45.75
N ASN A 50 -0.08 6.50 46.93
CA ASN A 50 0.58 6.25 48.23
C ASN A 50 -0.44 6.32 49.38
N ILE A 51 -0.85 5.16 49.90
CA ILE A 51 -1.29 4.97 51.30
C ILE A 51 -0.76 3.60 51.72
N ASP A 52 -0.12 3.55 52.90
CA ASP A 52 0.22 2.30 53.59
C ASP A 52 0.04 2.54 55.11
N SER A 53 -0.16 1.46 55.86
CA SER A 53 -0.20 1.36 57.35
C SER A 53 -0.92 2.47 58.16
N ASP A 54 -2.14 2.18 58.64
CA ASP A 54 -2.53 2.16 60.09
C ASP A 54 -4.02 2.53 60.34
N ASP A 55 -4.85 1.55 60.76
CA ASP A 55 -5.37 1.39 62.14
C ASP A 55 -6.28 0.13 62.28
N MET A 56 -6.53 -0.33 63.50
CA MET A 56 -7.44 -1.44 63.91
C MET A 56 -8.70 -0.85 64.61
N THR A 57 -9.79 -1.53 65.01
CA THR A 57 -10.12 -2.94 65.33
C THR A 57 -11.68 -3.13 65.26
N PRO A 58 -12.27 -4.35 65.44
CA PRO A 58 -13.66 -4.65 65.03
C PRO A 58 -14.70 -4.83 66.19
N LEU A 59 -15.97 -5.07 65.80
CA LEU A 59 -17.09 -5.52 66.67
C LEU A 59 -17.89 -6.70 66.02
N PRO A 60 -18.73 -7.45 66.77
CA PRO A 60 -18.82 -8.92 66.61
C PRO A 60 -20.09 -9.51 65.95
N PRO A 61 -20.11 -10.82 65.62
CA PRO A 61 -21.23 -11.52 64.97
C PRO A 61 -22.17 -12.27 65.93
N PRO A 62 -23.31 -12.78 65.42
CA PRO A 62 -23.81 -14.06 65.91
C PRO A 62 -24.32 -15.04 64.82
N VAL A 63 -23.73 -16.25 64.83
CA VAL A 63 -24.38 -17.59 64.80
C VAL A 63 -25.20 -18.02 63.56
N ALA A 64 -25.05 -19.31 63.20
CA ALA A 64 -25.58 -19.93 61.98
C ALA A 64 -26.84 -20.80 62.19
N ALA A 65 -27.52 -21.09 61.07
CA ALA A 65 -28.36 -22.28 60.86
C ALA A 65 -28.08 -22.81 59.43
N ALA A 66 -28.27 -24.10 59.18
CA ALA A 66 -27.71 -24.78 58.00
C ALA A 66 -28.76 -25.47 57.11
N THR A 67 -28.50 -25.48 55.80
CA THR A 67 -28.92 -26.55 54.86
C THR A 67 -28.04 -26.52 53.59
N GLU A 68 -27.66 -27.70 53.10
CA GLU A 68 -27.11 -27.97 51.77
C GLU A 68 -28.26 -28.53 50.86
N PRO A 69 -28.12 -28.73 49.51
CA PRO A 69 -26.88 -29.12 48.80
C PRO A 69 -26.61 -28.55 47.38
N GLU A 70 -25.39 -28.84 46.92
CA GLU A 70 -24.93 -29.11 45.54
C GLU A 70 -25.10 -28.12 44.34
N LYS A 71 -23.95 -27.92 43.68
CA LYS A 71 -23.67 -27.80 42.22
C LYS A 71 -23.69 -26.43 41.50
N SER A 72 -22.54 -26.19 40.85
CA SER A 72 -22.24 -25.22 39.77
C SER A 72 -22.38 -23.71 40.04
N ALA A 73 -21.28 -23.08 40.47
CA ALA A 73 -20.93 -21.69 40.17
C ALA A 73 -19.76 -21.72 39.15
N GLN A 74 -19.65 -20.87 38.12
CA GLN A 74 -19.65 -19.39 38.12
C GLN A 74 -18.53 -18.79 38.99
N ALA A 75 -17.33 -18.68 38.40
CA ALA A 75 -16.20 -17.96 39.01
C ALA A 75 -16.21 -16.49 38.58
N GLY A 76 -16.51 -15.59 39.53
CA GLY A 76 -16.13 -14.18 39.44
C GLY A 76 -14.61 -13.98 39.63
N PRO A 77 -14.11 -12.74 39.55
CA PRO A 77 -12.66 -12.48 39.51
C PRO A 77 -11.98 -12.74 40.86
N THR A 78 -11.24 -13.85 40.96
CA THR A 78 -10.31 -14.10 42.07
C THR A 78 -9.09 -13.17 41.98
N ALA A 79 -8.63 -12.69 43.14
CA ALA A 79 -7.41 -11.88 43.24
C ALA A 79 -6.16 -12.69 42.85
N LEU A 80 -5.16 -12.01 42.30
CA LEU A 80 -3.87 -12.61 41.96
C LEU A 80 -3.02 -12.82 43.23
N ASP A 81 -2.61 -14.06 43.48
CA ASP A 81 -1.49 -14.39 44.36
C ASP A 81 -0.22 -13.72 43.82
N SER A 82 0.40 -12.86 44.63
CA SER A 82 1.54 -12.02 44.25
C SER A 82 2.92 -12.65 44.48
N THR A 83 2.98 -13.96 44.80
CA THR A 83 4.23 -14.62 45.25
C THR A 83 5.02 -15.37 44.17
N LYS A 84 4.62 -15.33 42.89
CA LYS A 84 5.37 -15.93 41.77
C LYS A 84 5.46 -15.03 40.53
N PRO A 85 6.65 -14.66 40.05
CA PRO A 85 6.80 -13.91 38.81
C PRO A 85 6.54 -14.82 37.59
N VAL A 86 5.37 -14.69 36.96
CA VAL A 86 5.10 -15.30 35.66
C VAL A 86 5.77 -14.46 34.58
N THR A 87 6.97 -14.86 34.14
CA THR A 87 7.75 -14.16 33.11
C THR A 87 7.32 -14.57 31.69
N PRO A 88 6.73 -13.67 30.87
CA PRO A 88 6.40 -13.96 29.47
C PRO A 88 7.62 -13.85 28.53
N PHE A 89 8.79 -14.32 28.98
CA PHE A 89 10.03 -14.37 28.22
C PHE A 89 10.72 -15.71 28.46
N ASN A 90 10.77 -16.57 27.44
CA ASN A 90 11.64 -17.75 27.45
C ASN A 90 13.10 -17.29 27.48
N ASP A 91 13.85 -17.75 28.48
CA ASP A 91 15.16 -17.17 28.85
C ASP A 91 16.34 -17.72 28.02
N THR A 92 16.12 -17.91 26.71
CA THR A 92 17.05 -18.67 25.84
C THR A 92 17.49 -17.98 24.55
N GLN A 93 16.85 -16.88 24.11
CA GLN A 93 17.34 -16.05 22.99
C GLN A 93 17.03 -14.56 23.18
N LYS A 94 17.95 -13.81 23.82
CA LYS A 94 17.90 -12.34 23.94
C LYS A 94 18.97 -11.68 23.05
N GLU A 95 19.00 -12.07 21.78
CA GLU A 95 20.04 -11.66 20.83
C GLU A 95 19.74 -10.35 20.08
N LYS A 96 18.46 -9.98 19.93
CA LYS A 96 18.02 -8.87 19.07
C LYS A 96 16.96 -7.97 19.72
N VAL A 97 16.96 -6.68 19.39
CA VAL A 97 15.99 -5.68 19.88
C VAL A 97 15.85 -4.52 18.88
N ALA A 98 14.64 -3.98 18.76
CA ALA A 98 14.39 -2.76 18.00
C ALA A 98 14.22 -1.56 18.93
N VAL A 99 14.71 -0.39 18.54
CA VAL A 99 14.86 0.77 19.42
C VAL A 99 14.41 2.05 18.71
N ILE A 100 13.55 2.81 19.38
CA ILE A 100 13.17 4.17 18.98
C ILE A 100 13.42 5.14 20.12
N ILE A 101 13.96 6.33 19.79
CA ILE A 101 14.22 7.43 20.73
C ILE A 101 13.44 8.65 20.25
N GLU A 102 12.43 9.07 20.99
CA GLU A 102 11.63 10.26 20.68
C GLU A 102 10.97 10.80 21.96
N THR A 103 11.25 12.06 22.30
CA THR A 103 10.64 12.76 23.44
C THR A 103 9.38 13.54 23.07
N ARG A 104 9.13 13.79 21.77
CA ARG A 104 7.96 14.55 21.32
C ARG A 104 6.89 13.58 20.85
N PHE A 105 5.82 13.43 21.63
CA PHE A 105 4.67 12.65 21.21
C PHE A 105 4.08 13.19 19.89
N ARG A 106 3.79 12.30 18.95
CA ARG A 106 3.12 12.63 17.68
C ARG A 106 2.03 11.59 17.42
N THR A 107 0.93 12.01 16.79
CA THR A 107 -0.22 11.13 16.51
C THR A 107 0.12 9.92 15.64
N ASN A 108 1.15 10.00 14.79
CA ASN A 108 1.61 8.88 13.97
C ASN A 108 2.55 7.90 14.69
N LEU A 109 3.03 8.23 15.89
CA LEU A 109 4.12 7.50 16.56
C LEU A 109 3.67 6.14 17.11
N VAL A 110 2.48 6.07 17.71
CA VAL A 110 1.92 4.79 18.18
C VAL A 110 1.55 3.84 17.03
N PRO A 111 0.86 4.29 15.96
CA PRO A 111 0.68 3.47 14.74
C PRO A 111 2.00 2.99 14.13
N LEU A 112 3.04 3.83 14.11
CA LEU A 112 4.37 3.46 13.62
C LEU A 112 5.01 2.33 14.45
N ILE A 113 4.97 2.44 15.78
CA ILE A 113 5.55 1.43 16.68
C ILE A 113 4.80 0.10 16.59
N LEU A 114 3.46 0.14 16.52
CA LEU A 114 2.63 -1.06 16.34
C LEU A 114 2.87 -1.70 14.95
N HIS A 115 3.07 -0.90 13.90
CA HIS A 115 3.49 -1.38 12.58
C HIS A 115 4.85 -2.09 12.64
N PHE A 116 5.86 -1.49 13.28
CA PHE A 116 7.16 -2.15 13.46
C PHE A 116 7.03 -3.46 14.25
N SER A 117 6.24 -3.49 15.32
CA SER A 117 5.98 -4.72 16.09
C SER A 117 5.29 -5.80 15.25
N SER A 118 4.34 -5.41 14.39
CA SER A 118 3.64 -6.33 13.48
C SER A 118 4.51 -6.86 12.34
N VAL A 119 5.52 -6.11 11.88
CA VAL A 119 6.41 -6.52 10.77
C VAL A 119 7.60 -7.34 11.27
N LEU A 120 8.12 -7.02 12.46
CA LEU A 120 9.22 -7.76 13.09
C LEU A 120 8.72 -9.04 13.82
N GLY A 121 7.46 -9.02 14.26
CA GLY A 121 6.83 -10.15 14.97
C GLY A 121 7.30 -10.30 16.43
N PRO A 122 6.75 -11.28 17.16
CA PRO A 122 6.90 -11.39 18.62
C PRO A 122 8.32 -11.75 19.09
N SER A 123 9.25 -12.08 18.19
CA SER A 123 10.65 -12.36 18.53
C SER A 123 11.53 -11.09 18.62
N TRP A 124 10.98 -9.92 18.29
CA TRP A 124 11.65 -8.63 18.43
C TRP A 124 10.96 -7.79 19.51
N PRO A 125 11.55 -7.65 20.71
CA PRO A 125 11.13 -6.61 21.65
C PRO A 125 11.40 -5.22 21.04
N ILE A 126 10.52 -4.25 21.32
CA ILE A 126 10.74 -2.84 20.98
C ILE A 126 10.95 -2.04 22.27
N ILE A 127 12.07 -1.33 22.37
CA ILE A 127 12.32 -0.37 23.45
C ILE A 127 12.03 1.04 22.94
N ILE A 128 11.11 1.73 23.61
CA ILE A 128 10.80 3.15 23.41
C ILE A 128 11.55 3.95 24.48
N TYR A 129 12.57 4.71 24.08
CA TYR A 129 13.18 5.72 24.96
C TYR A 129 12.46 7.06 24.81
N THR A 130 11.90 7.58 25.90
CA THR A 130 11.15 8.85 25.91
C THR A 130 11.29 9.60 27.23
N SER A 131 10.80 10.84 27.33
CA SER A 131 10.88 11.64 28.56
C SER A 131 9.73 11.30 29.53
N PRO A 132 9.86 11.57 30.84
CA PRO A 132 8.84 11.24 31.84
C PRO A 132 7.44 11.78 31.49
N GLU A 133 7.38 12.98 30.94
CA GLU A 133 6.15 13.70 30.59
C GLU A 133 5.43 13.05 29.39
N ALA A 134 6.21 12.45 28.48
CA ALA A 134 5.69 11.78 27.29
C ALA A 134 5.13 10.38 27.59
N VAL A 135 5.59 9.69 28.65
CA VAL A 135 5.16 8.32 29.01
C VAL A 135 3.62 8.21 29.08
N GLY A 136 2.96 9.16 29.73
CA GLY A 136 1.49 9.16 29.85
C GLY A 136 0.78 9.16 28.49
N MET A 137 1.33 9.87 27.49
CA MET A 137 0.76 9.96 26.15
C MET A 137 0.90 8.65 25.34
N PHE A 138 1.89 7.82 25.65
CA PHE A 138 1.96 6.46 25.09
C PHE A 138 0.96 5.52 25.75
N VAL A 139 0.80 5.61 27.07
CA VAL A 139 -0.05 4.71 27.87
C VAL A 139 -1.56 4.93 27.64
N THR A 140 -1.99 6.12 27.19
CA THR A 140 -3.40 6.33 26.77
C THR A 140 -3.85 5.46 25.59
N SER A 141 -2.93 4.88 24.81
CA SER A 141 -3.30 3.95 23.75
C SER A 141 -3.57 2.55 24.31
N ALA A 142 -4.84 2.16 24.38
CA ALA A 142 -5.24 0.80 24.74
C ALA A 142 -4.62 -0.28 23.84
N ALA A 143 -4.28 0.05 22.58
CA ALA A 143 -3.55 -0.85 21.68
C ALA A 143 -2.10 -1.04 22.13
N LEU A 144 -1.35 0.04 22.40
CA LEU A 144 0.03 -0.05 22.87
C LEU A 144 0.13 -0.66 24.28
N ALA A 145 -0.80 -0.31 25.17
CA ALA A 145 -0.87 -0.85 26.53
C ALA A 145 -1.00 -2.38 26.58
N ARG A 146 -1.64 -3.02 25.59
CA ARG A 146 -1.66 -4.49 25.45
C ARG A 146 -0.27 -5.06 25.17
N TYR A 147 0.47 -4.47 24.23
CA TYR A 147 1.83 -4.91 23.90
C TYR A 147 2.82 -4.66 25.04
N ILE A 148 2.63 -3.59 25.82
CA ILE A 148 3.38 -3.32 27.05
C ILE A 148 3.06 -4.37 28.13
N LYS A 149 1.77 -4.67 28.36
CA LYS A 149 1.33 -5.69 29.34
C LYS A 149 1.81 -7.11 28.98
N ILE A 150 2.00 -7.41 27.69
CA ILE A 150 2.53 -8.69 27.20
C ILE A 150 4.08 -8.70 27.22
N GLY A 151 4.73 -7.55 27.38
CA GLY A 151 6.19 -7.41 27.41
C GLY A 151 6.86 -7.26 26.04
N THR A 152 6.11 -7.31 24.93
CA THR A 152 6.63 -7.11 23.56
C THR A 152 7.16 -5.69 23.33
N ILE A 153 6.66 -4.72 24.09
CA ILE A 153 7.09 -3.31 24.03
C ILE A 153 7.44 -2.82 25.42
N GLU A 154 8.64 -2.26 25.57
CA GLU A 154 9.14 -1.67 26.82
C GLU A 154 9.23 -0.14 26.65
N ILE A 155 8.82 0.63 27.67
CA ILE A 155 9.09 2.07 27.73
C ILE A 155 10.20 2.30 28.74
N ARG A 156 11.31 2.90 28.30
CA ARG A 156 12.41 3.35 29.16
C ARG A 156 12.44 4.88 29.23
N ILE A 157 12.62 5.38 30.43
CA ILE A 157 12.71 6.82 30.70
C ILE A 157 14.14 7.29 30.39
N LEU A 158 14.25 8.36 29.62
CA LEU A 158 15.49 9.09 29.39
C LEU A 158 15.87 9.90 30.65
N PRO A 159 17.18 10.01 31.00
CA PRO A 159 17.66 10.94 32.00
C PRO A 159 17.11 12.36 31.77
N GLN A 160 16.71 13.04 32.86
CA GLN A 160 15.91 14.27 32.82
C GLN A 160 16.56 15.44 32.06
N GLU A 161 17.87 15.40 31.82
CA GLU A 161 18.61 16.44 31.08
C GLU A 161 18.63 16.24 29.55
N THR A 162 17.96 15.18 29.03
CA THR A 162 18.01 14.81 27.60
C THR A 162 17.10 15.70 26.73
N LEU A 163 17.62 16.82 26.23
CA LEU A 163 16.86 17.84 25.47
C LEU A 163 17.08 17.81 23.95
N PHE A 164 16.21 17.10 23.22
CA PHE A 164 16.18 17.09 21.75
C PHE A 164 15.58 18.38 21.13
N THR A 165 16.39 19.43 21.03
CA THR A 165 15.98 20.77 20.57
C THR A 165 15.99 20.97 19.05
N ASN A 166 16.77 20.20 18.28
CA ASN A 166 16.87 20.30 16.82
C ASN A 166 17.40 18.99 16.16
N SER A 167 17.60 18.96 14.84
CA SER A 167 18.15 17.79 14.14
C SER A 167 19.55 17.39 14.60
N ASP A 168 20.35 18.35 15.05
CA ASP A 168 21.74 18.13 15.44
C ASP A 168 21.82 17.57 16.87
N SER A 169 20.83 17.84 17.73
CA SER A 169 20.73 17.32 19.10
C SER A 169 20.53 15.80 19.21
N VAL A 170 20.31 15.09 18.10
CA VAL A 170 20.42 13.61 18.04
C VAL A 170 21.89 13.15 18.08
N ASN A 171 22.82 14.02 17.69
CA ASN A 171 24.26 13.76 17.57
C ASN A 171 25.13 14.63 18.50
N ALA A 172 24.55 15.64 19.15
CA ALA A 172 25.29 16.72 19.81
C ALA A 172 25.02 16.74 21.32
N PHE A 173 26.05 16.43 22.09
CA PHE A 173 26.00 16.58 23.54
C PHE A 173 26.44 17.98 24.00
N LYS A 174 25.89 18.45 25.12
CA LYS A 174 26.42 19.59 25.88
C LYS A 174 26.86 19.10 27.25
N ILE A 175 28.16 19.14 27.51
CA ILE A 175 28.70 18.83 28.84
C ILE A 175 28.56 20.07 29.73
N ALA A 176 27.95 19.90 30.91
CA ALA A 176 27.90 20.90 31.97
C ALA A 176 28.14 20.25 33.34
N LYS A 177 29.42 20.04 33.68
CA LYS A 177 29.96 19.68 35.01
C LYS A 177 29.25 18.55 35.81
N ALA A 178 29.95 17.41 35.88
CA ALA A 178 29.78 16.31 36.83
C ALA A 178 28.51 15.44 36.70
N ASP A 179 28.73 14.13 36.68
CA ASP A 179 27.82 13.04 37.04
C ASP A 179 26.46 12.89 36.31
N CYS A 180 26.18 13.71 35.30
CA CYS A 180 24.96 13.58 34.48
C CYS A 180 25.11 12.55 33.33
N ILE A 181 24.19 11.58 33.27
CA ILE A 181 24.21 10.48 32.29
C ILE A 181 23.71 10.94 30.91
N CYS A 182 24.51 10.65 29.88
CA CYS A 182 24.43 11.28 28.57
C CYS A 182 23.83 10.35 27.49
N VAL A 183 22.58 10.56 27.07
CA VAL A 183 21.99 9.76 25.98
C VAL A 183 22.37 10.30 24.61
N SER A 184 23.36 9.66 23.99
CA SER A 184 23.67 9.77 22.58
C SER A 184 23.94 8.37 22.02
N VAL A 185 23.64 8.17 20.74
CA VAL A 185 24.12 7.00 19.97
C VAL A 185 25.65 6.96 19.83
N THR A 186 26.34 8.07 20.15
CA THR A 186 27.80 8.17 20.31
C THR A 186 28.30 8.05 21.76
N ASN A 187 27.46 7.61 22.70
CA ASN A 187 27.84 7.38 24.09
C ASN A 187 27.65 5.90 24.45
N SER A 188 28.60 5.30 25.17
CA SER A 188 28.56 3.88 25.54
C SER A 188 27.35 3.53 26.42
N TRP A 189 26.79 4.47 27.19
CA TRP A 189 25.65 4.23 28.06
C TRP A 189 24.46 3.57 27.36
N LEU A 190 24.07 4.06 26.17
CA LEU A 190 22.93 3.51 25.44
C LEU A 190 23.19 2.04 25.05
N TRP A 191 24.38 1.76 24.52
CA TRP A 191 24.79 0.43 24.07
C TRP A 191 24.97 -0.55 25.23
N THR A 192 25.42 -0.07 26.40
CA THR A 192 25.48 -0.84 27.65
C THR A 192 24.07 -1.10 28.22
N ASN A 193 23.16 -0.13 28.19
CA ASN A 193 21.78 -0.31 28.65
C ASN A 193 20.96 -1.26 27.75
N LEU A 194 21.36 -1.41 26.49
CA LEU A 194 20.82 -2.40 25.54
C LEU A 194 21.40 -3.81 25.73
N ALA A 195 22.16 -4.08 26.79
CA ALA A 195 22.48 -5.46 27.16
C ALA A 195 21.22 -6.28 27.53
N PRO A 196 21.18 -7.60 27.24
CA PRO A 196 22.24 -8.41 26.62
C PRO A 196 22.25 -8.38 25.08
N TYR A 197 21.29 -7.71 24.44
CA TYR A 197 21.04 -7.75 23.00
C TYR A 197 22.26 -7.34 22.16
N GLU A 198 22.49 -8.05 21.06
CA GLU A 198 23.65 -7.87 20.21
C GLU A 198 23.31 -7.22 18.84
N HIS A 199 22.15 -7.57 18.27
CA HIS A 199 21.64 -6.96 17.04
C HIS A 199 20.58 -5.90 17.35
N ILE A 200 20.96 -4.62 17.18
CA ILE A 200 20.12 -3.46 17.50
C ILE A 200 19.57 -2.85 16.21
N LEU A 201 18.24 -2.85 16.05
CA LEU A 201 17.56 -2.15 14.96
C LEU A 201 17.07 -0.77 15.42
N ILE A 202 17.80 0.29 15.07
CA ILE A 202 17.38 1.68 15.35
C ILE A 202 16.41 2.15 14.28
N PHE A 203 15.30 2.76 14.69
CA PHE A 203 14.33 3.40 13.79
C PHE A 203 13.80 4.74 14.31
N GLN A 204 13.54 5.67 13.39
CA GLN A 204 13.07 7.03 13.66
C GLN A 204 11.62 7.25 13.19
N SER A 205 11.02 8.35 13.65
CA SER A 205 9.61 8.76 13.44
C SER A 205 9.10 8.87 11.98
N ASP A 206 10.02 8.85 11.02
CA ASP A 206 9.83 8.99 9.57
C ASP A 206 10.30 7.76 8.78
N SER A 207 10.72 6.70 9.47
CA SER A 207 11.16 5.43 8.88
C SER A 207 10.01 4.42 8.75
N MET A 208 10.11 3.48 7.81
CA MET A 208 9.11 2.44 7.57
C MET A 208 9.77 1.13 7.13
N LEU A 209 9.40 0.01 7.76
CA LEU A 209 9.63 -1.33 7.22
C LEU A 209 8.48 -1.73 6.30
N CYS A 210 8.77 -2.51 5.25
CA CYS A 210 7.76 -3.06 4.36
C CYS A 210 7.37 -4.47 4.81
N ALA A 211 6.10 -4.68 5.18
CA ALA A 211 5.56 -6.00 5.55
C ALA A 211 5.65 -7.05 4.41
N ASN A 212 5.82 -6.60 3.17
CA ASN A 212 5.97 -7.43 1.96
C ASN A 212 7.41 -7.36 1.41
N ALA A 213 8.40 -7.19 2.29
CA ALA A 213 9.81 -7.34 1.92
C ALA A 213 10.13 -8.83 1.66
N ALA A 214 10.90 -9.10 0.61
CA ALA A 214 11.32 -10.48 0.26
C ALA A 214 12.51 -11.00 1.10
N ARG A 215 12.88 -10.28 2.17
CA ARG A 215 13.98 -10.57 3.10
C ARG A 215 13.59 -10.09 4.50
N SER A 216 14.01 -10.81 5.54
CA SER A 216 13.83 -10.41 6.94
C SER A 216 14.86 -9.35 7.36
N VAL A 217 14.85 -8.92 8.64
CA VAL A 217 15.93 -8.10 9.20
C VAL A 217 17.10 -9.00 9.65
N GLU A 218 16.78 -10.20 10.09
CA GLU A 218 17.70 -11.29 10.48
C GLU A 218 18.61 -11.73 9.32
N ASP A 219 18.11 -11.64 8.09
CA ASP A 219 18.89 -11.86 6.86
C ASP A 219 20.12 -10.93 6.75
N PHE A 220 20.23 -9.89 7.58
CA PHE A 220 21.32 -8.92 7.60
C PHE A 220 22.20 -9.02 8.86
N PHE A 221 22.03 -10.03 9.72
CA PHE A 221 22.83 -10.20 10.94
C PHE A 221 24.31 -10.53 10.65
N GLU A 222 24.65 -10.93 9.42
CA GLU A 222 26.04 -11.07 8.96
C GLU A 222 26.81 -9.74 8.89
N TYR A 223 26.13 -8.58 8.93
CA TYR A 223 26.74 -7.25 8.84
C TYR A 223 26.77 -6.53 10.20
N ASP A 224 27.93 -6.00 10.57
CA ASP A 224 28.10 -5.19 11.79
C ASP A 224 27.36 -3.84 11.74
N LEU A 225 27.09 -3.30 10.54
CA LEU A 225 26.40 -2.02 10.31
C LEU A 225 25.69 -2.00 8.95
N VAL A 226 24.38 -1.70 8.94
CA VAL A 226 23.54 -1.51 7.74
C VAL A 226 22.69 -0.26 7.89
N GLY A 227 22.61 0.58 6.85
CA GLY A 227 21.74 1.76 6.83
C GLY A 227 21.43 2.25 5.41
N ALA A 228 20.63 3.32 5.30
CA ALA A 228 20.18 3.82 4.00
C ALA A 228 21.30 4.61 3.27
N PRO A 229 21.53 4.40 1.96
CA PRO A 229 22.67 5.03 1.26
C PRO A 229 22.48 6.54 1.06
N ILE A 230 23.46 7.34 1.53
CA ILE A 230 23.38 8.82 1.47
C ILE A 230 23.64 9.39 0.09
N ALA A 231 23.10 10.58 -0.17
CA ALA A 231 23.32 11.30 -1.42
C ALA A 231 24.82 11.65 -1.59
N ALA A 232 25.35 11.54 -2.82
CA ALA A 232 26.80 11.61 -3.06
C ALA A 232 27.40 13.01 -2.82
N ASP A 233 26.56 14.04 -2.75
CA ASP A 233 26.87 15.41 -2.30
C ASP A 233 26.99 15.53 -0.76
N ARG A 234 26.89 14.41 -0.02
CA ARG A 234 27.04 14.35 1.45
C ARG A 234 28.21 13.47 1.91
N GLY A 235 29.05 12.99 1.00
CA GLY A 235 30.19 12.11 1.30
C GLY A 235 29.86 10.62 1.21
N SER A 236 30.68 9.80 1.89
CA SER A 236 30.56 8.35 2.00
C SER A 236 29.64 7.90 3.15
N GLY A 237 29.19 6.65 3.11
CA GLY A 237 28.46 5.99 4.19
C GLY A 237 26.94 5.94 4.08
N TYR A 238 26.29 5.82 5.24
CA TYR A 238 24.87 5.53 5.39
C TYR A 238 24.14 6.59 6.23
N ASN A 239 22.82 6.45 6.33
CA ASN A 239 21.93 7.19 7.21
C ASN A 239 21.23 6.20 8.15
N GLY A 240 21.23 6.54 9.43
CA GLY A 240 20.86 5.66 10.55
C GLY A 240 19.41 5.76 10.98
N GLY A 241 18.62 6.66 10.37
CA GLY A 241 17.22 6.84 10.69
C GLY A 241 16.43 5.54 10.63
N LEU A 242 16.85 4.63 9.75
CA LEU A 242 16.60 3.19 9.85
C LEU A 242 17.93 2.45 9.67
N SER A 243 18.47 1.84 10.72
CA SER A 243 19.73 1.08 10.67
C SER A 243 19.76 -0.14 11.59
N LEU A 244 20.41 -1.21 11.11
CA LEU A 244 20.77 -2.37 11.92
C LEU A 244 22.24 -2.22 12.33
N ARG A 245 22.55 -2.38 13.61
CA ARG A 245 23.88 -2.16 14.18
C ARG A 245 24.22 -3.22 15.22
N LYS A 246 25.46 -3.70 15.19
CA LYS A 246 25.95 -4.71 16.13
C LYS A 246 26.60 -4.07 17.36
N ARG A 247 26.03 -4.33 18.53
CA ARG A 247 26.38 -3.65 19.79
C ARG A 247 27.87 -3.78 20.15
N SER A 248 28.45 -4.99 20.09
CA SER A 248 29.88 -5.19 20.41
C SER A 248 30.80 -4.39 19.50
N THR A 249 30.47 -4.27 18.20
CA THR A 249 31.24 -3.46 17.26
C THR A 249 31.10 -1.96 17.54
N ILE A 250 29.91 -1.48 17.85
CA ILE A 250 29.71 -0.08 18.23
C ILE A 250 30.47 0.27 19.53
N LEU A 251 30.38 -0.58 20.57
CA LEU A 251 31.14 -0.42 21.81
C LEU A 251 32.66 -0.40 21.55
N ARG A 252 33.18 -1.33 20.72
CA ARG A 252 34.58 -1.39 20.29
C ARG A 252 35.05 -0.14 19.52
N VAL A 253 34.16 0.55 18.82
CA VAL A 253 34.48 1.85 18.19
C VAL A 253 34.51 2.97 19.23
N LEU A 254 33.56 2.99 20.18
CA LEU A 254 33.50 4.02 21.23
C LEU A 254 34.61 3.90 22.29
N ASP A 255 35.12 2.69 22.52
CA ASP A 255 36.29 2.40 23.37
C ASP A 255 37.60 2.94 22.75
N ARG A 256 37.70 2.92 21.42
CA ARG A 256 38.92 3.26 20.66
C ARG A 256 38.94 4.69 20.11
N PHE A 257 37.78 5.33 19.97
CA PHE A 257 37.64 6.62 19.30
C PHE A 257 36.62 7.52 20.03
N VAL A 258 36.99 8.78 20.27
CA VAL A 258 36.15 9.77 20.96
C VAL A 258 35.48 10.70 19.94
N TRP A 259 34.16 10.52 19.74
CA TRP A 259 33.36 11.28 18.77
C TRP A 259 33.54 12.79 18.86
N GLU A 260 33.48 13.34 20.07
CA GLU A 260 33.59 14.79 20.32
C GLU A 260 34.91 15.39 19.84
N GLU A 261 35.99 14.62 19.89
CA GLU A 261 37.29 15.02 19.38
C GLU A 261 37.39 14.93 17.85
N GLU A 262 36.76 13.92 17.23
CA GLU A 262 37.01 13.58 15.83
C GLU A 262 36.03 14.21 14.84
N LYS A 263 34.83 14.59 15.28
CA LYS A 263 33.79 15.26 14.45
C LYS A 263 34.23 16.58 13.79
N HIS A 264 35.38 17.12 14.20
CA HIS A 264 36.00 18.33 13.64
C HIS A 264 37.41 18.11 13.06
N LYS A 265 38.01 16.91 13.18
CA LYS A 265 39.37 16.60 12.71
C LYS A 265 39.43 16.06 11.27
N GLY A 266 38.29 15.65 10.69
CA GLY A 266 38.23 15.03 9.37
C GLY A 266 38.30 16.03 8.19
N ALA A 267 39.06 15.68 7.15
CA ALA A 267 38.97 16.37 5.87
C ALA A 267 37.54 16.25 5.27
N ALA A 268 37.15 17.25 4.45
CA ALA A 268 35.96 17.21 3.60
C ALA A 268 34.61 16.81 4.25
N ASN A 269 34.39 17.03 5.56
CA ASN A 269 33.19 16.64 6.34
C ASN A 269 32.98 15.13 6.56
N GLU A 270 33.95 14.25 6.29
CA GLU A 270 33.72 12.78 6.25
C GLU A 270 33.31 12.14 7.59
N ASN A 271 33.55 12.80 8.72
CA ASN A 271 33.07 12.39 10.05
C ASN A 271 32.09 13.42 10.65
N ARG A 272 31.28 14.12 9.84
CA ARG A 272 30.34 15.14 10.35
C ARG A 272 29.07 14.53 10.94
N PHE A 273 28.62 13.38 10.44
CA PHE A 273 27.45 12.67 10.95
C PHE A 273 27.86 11.33 11.57
N GLU A 274 27.16 10.95 12.63
CA GLU A 274 27.46 9.79 13.46
C GLU A 274 27.47 8.46 12.65
N ASP A 275 26.54 8.31 11.70
CA ASP A 275 26.52 7.16 10.79
C ASP A 275 27.79 7.03 9.93
N GLN A 276 28.37 8.16 9.54
CA GLN A 276 29.58 8.20 8.73
C GLN A 276 30.80 7.87 9.59
N TYR A 277 30.82 8.36 10.82
CA TYR A 277 31.83 8.03 11.82
C TYR A 277 31.91 6.52 12.08
N TYR A 278 30.77 5.86 12.29
CA TYR A 278 30.71 4.41 12.42
C TYR A 278 31.02 3.71 11.10
N TYR A 279 30.47 4.15 9.95
CA TYR A 279 30.80 3.57 8.65
C TYR A 279 32.31 3.56 8.36
N ASN A 280 33.01 4.65 8.65
CA ASN A 280 34.45 4.78 8.44
C ASN A 280 35.29 3.93 9.41
N ARG A 281 34.75 3.54 10.57
CA ARG A 281 35.45 2.75 11.63
C ARG A 281 35.04 1.28 11.69
N CYS A 282 33.89 0.92 11.11
CA CYS A 282 33.44 -0.45 10.88
C CYS A 282 33.91 -1.01 9.52
N ALA A 283 34.48 -0.18 8.65
CA ALA A 283 35.17 -0.63 7.44
C ALA A 283 36.40 -1.49 7.78
N PRO A 284 36.77 -2.48 6.95
CA PRO A 284 37.89 -3.38 7.24
C PRO A 284 39.23 -2.65 7.17
N GLY A 285 39.81 -2.35 8.33
CA GLY A 285 41.22 -1.96 8.45
C GLY A 285 42.18 -3.12 8.15
N PRO A 286 43.48 -2.84 7.96
CA PRO A 286 44.49 -3.89 7.80
C PRO A 286 44.55 -4.79 9.05
N PRO A 287 44.97 -6.07 8.91
CA PRO A 287 44.95 -7.03 10.01
C PRO A 287 45.89 -6.60 11.14
N VAL A 288 45.30 -6.31 12.31
CA VAL A 288 46.04 -6.03 13.54
C VAL A 288 46.46 -7.35 14.18
N VAL A 289 47.77 -7.52 14.37
CA VAL A 289 48.32 -8.65 15.13
C VAL A 289 48.26 -8.29 16.61
N GLU A 290 47.28 -8.83 17.34
CA GLU A 290 47.31 -8.80 18.80
C GLU A 290 48.45 -9.68 19.31
N LYS A 291 49.38 -9.07 20.05
CA LYS A 291 50.37 -9.79 20.84
C LYS A 291 49.82 -9.99 22.26
N ALA A 292 49.28 -11.18 22.52
CA ALA A 292 49.02 -11.67 23.86
C ALA A 292 49.76 -13.00 24.04
N ASP A 293 50.78 -12.96 24.88
CA ASP A 293 51.58 -14.04 25.48
C ASP A 293 51.41 -15.49 24.99
N GLY A 294 52.40 -15.94 24.22
CA GLY A 294 52.98 -17.28 24.42
C GLY A 294 52.44 -18.46 23.60
N GLN A 295 51.38 -18.33 22.81
CA GLN A 295 50.90 -19.42 21.94
C GLN A 295 50.57 -18.98 20.50
N PRO A 296 50.68 -19.88 19.49
CA PRO A 296 50.41 -19.55 18.09
C PRO A 296 48.91 -19.34 17.83
N GLY A 297 48.50 -18.07 17.79
CA GLY A 297 47.12 -17.65 17.56
C GLY A 297 46.54 -18.11 16.20
N ARG A 298 45.27 -18.52 16.23
CA ARG A 298 44.51 -19.03 15.07
C ARG A 298 44.15 -17.88 14.11
N LEU A 299 44.33 -18.10 12.80
CA LEU A 299 43.82 -17.20 11.77
C LEU A 299 42.29 -17.06 11.87
N VAL A 300 41.80 -15.86 12.19
CA VAL A 300 40.39 -15.49 12.07
C VAL A 300 40.22 -14.74 10.75
N SER A 301 39.35 -15.26 9.87
CA SER A 301 39.08 -14.67 8.56
C SER A 301 38.42 -13.29 8.67
N GLY A 302 38.88 -12.33 7.88
CA GLY A 302 38.44 -10.93 7.95
C GLY A 302 36.97 -10.68 7.59
N VAL A 303 36.43 -9.58 8.12
CA VAL A 303 35.03 -9.14 7.95
C VAL A 303 34.71 -8.84 6.48
N GLN A 304 33.68 -9.50 5.94
CA GLN A 304 33.21 -9.27 4.58
C GLN A 304 32.24 -8.07 4.48
N VAL A 305 32.75 -6.88 4.16
CA VAL A 305 31.91 -5.76 3.72
C VAL A 305 31.68 -5.84 2.21
N VAL A 306 30.67 -6.64 1.80
CA VAL A 306 30.33 -6.79 0.37
C VAL A 306 29.39 -5.67 -0.08
N GLN A 307 29.87 -4.82 -0.97
CA GLN A 307 29.17 -3.63 -1.46
C GLN A 307 28.04 -3.95 -2.45
N ARG A 308 26.88 -4.43 -1.99
CA ARG A 308 25.65 -4.54 -2.80
C ARG A 308 24.71 -3.35 -2.57
N VAL A 309 24.47 -2.57 -3.63
CA VAL A 309 23.67 -1.33 -3.56
C VAL A 309 22.17 -1.63 -3.70
N LEU A 310 21.32 -0.99 -2.88
CA LEU A 310 19.85 -0.94 -3.06
C LEU A 310 19.45 -0.12 -4.30
N HIS A 311 19.67 -0.69 -5.48
CA HIS A 311 19.62 0.00 -6.78
C HIS A 311 18.21 0.07 -7.41
N GLN A 312 17.17 0.36 -6.61
CA GLN A 312 15.80 0.55 -7.11
C GLN A 312 15.13 1.88 -6.69
N GLY A 313 15.28 2.34 -5.43
CA GLY A 313 14.59 3.57 -4.98
C GLY A 313 15.15 4.88 -5.58
N ARG A 314 16.46 4.95 -5.81
CA ARG A 314 17.19 6.23 -5.97
C ARG A 314 17.12 6.82 -7.39
N ALA A 315 17.02 5.98 -8.42
CA ALA A 315 16.90 6.43 -9.82
C ALA A 315 15.58 7.19 -10.09
N CYS A 316 14.48 6.77 -9.45
CA CYS A 316 13.17 7.40 -9.57
C CYS A 316 13.16 8.84 -8.99
N LEU A 317 13.76 9.03 -7.81
CA LEU A 317 13.75 10.33 -7.12
C LEU A 317 14.59 11.38 -7.84
N MET A 318 15.73 10.98 -8.43
CA MET A 318 16.63 11.91 -9.12
C MET A 318 16.04 12.38 -10.46
N LYS A 319 15.50 11.47 -11.29
CA LYS A 319 14.77 11.86 -12.52
C LYS A 319 13.63 12.85 -12.21
N LYS A 320 12.78 12.56 -11.21
CA LYS A 320 11.69 13.48 -10.80
C LYS A 320 12.20 14.85 -10.29
N LYS A 321 13.39 14.94 -9.69
CA LYS A 321 14.02 16.24 -9.32
C LYS A 321 14.52 17.01 -10.54
N GLU A 322 15.13 16.35 -11.51
CA GLU A 322 15.65 17.00 -12.72
C GLU A 322 14.53 17.45 -13.68
N GLU A 323 13.50 16.63 -13.87
CA GLU A 323 12.29 17.02 -14.61
C GLU A 323 11.59 18.21 -13.97
N LYS A 324 11.45 18.23 -12.63
CA LYS A 324 10.92 19.41 -11.92
C LYS A 324 11.82 20.64 -12.11
N LYS A 325 13.15 20.51 -12.19
CA LYS A 325 14.05 21.63 -12.56
C LYS A 325 13.85 22.08 -14.03
N LYS A 326 13.69 21.16 -14.98
CA LYS A 326 13.41 21.45 -16.41
C LYS A 326 12.08 22.19 -16.57
N LYS A 327 10.96 21.59 -16.12
CA LYS A 327 9.61 22.16 -16.20
C LYS A 327 9.50 23.52 -15.50
N LYS A 328 10.28 23.77 -14.41
CA LYS A 328 10.33 25.09 -13.74
C LYS A 328 11.17 26.13 -14.50
N LYS A 329 12.23 25.74 -15.24
CA LYS A 329 12.95 26.63 -16.19
C LYS A 329 12.07 26.97 -17.41
N GLU A 330 11.34 25.99 -17.93
CA GLU A 330 10.46 26.16 -19.10
C GLU A 330 9.28 27.08 -18.78
N LYS A 331 8.50 26.83 -17.72
CA LYS A 331 7.42 27.76 -17.29
C LYS A 331 7.92 29.18 -16.99
N LYS A 332 9.20 29.36 -16.60
CA LYS A 332 9.82 30.70 -16.41
C LYS A 332 10.22 31.37 -17.74
N LYS A 333 10.66 30.61 -18.77
CA LYS A 333 10.79 31.12 -20.15
C LYS A 333 9.42 31.47 -20.75
N GLU A 334 8.41 30.62 -20.53
CA GLU A 334 7.07 30.78 -21.08
C GLU A 334 6.34 32.01 -20.52
N ARG A 335 6.39 32.23 -19.19
CA ARG A 335 5.90 33.49 -18.57
C ARG A 335 6.62 34.72 -19.13
N LYS A 336 7.93 34.67 -19.38
CA LYS A 336 8.66 35.78 -20.05
C LYS A 336 8.24 35.99 -21.51
N LYS A 337 7.76 34.97 -22.23
CA LYS A 337 7.16 35.13 -23.57
C LYS A 337 5.73 35.71 -23.49
N LYS A 338 4.88 35.23 -22.57
CA LYS A 338 3.49 35.71 -22.41
C LYS A 338 3.42 37.17 -21.92
N ASN A 339 4.25 37.57 -20.95
CA ASN A 339 4.34 38.97 -20.51
C ASN A 339 4.95 39.94 -21.56
N LYS A 340 5.43 39.45 -22.71
CA LYS A 340 5.82 40.29 -23.87
C LYS A 340 4.74 40.36 -24.97
N LYS A 341 3.53 39.84 -24.70
CA LYS A 341 2.42 39.77 -25.68
C LYS A 341 1.04 40.22 -25.14
N LEU A 342 0.98 40.90 -23.99
CA LEU A 342 -0.26 41.57 -23.55
C LEU A 342 -0.01 43.07 -23.31
N CYS A 343 -0.53 43.87 -24.24
CA CYS A 343 -0.94 45.27 -24.06
C CYS A 343 -2.08 45.54 -25.06
N PRO A 344 -3.32 45.74 -24.60
CA PRO A 344 -4.34 46.47 -25.34
C PRO A 344 -4.68 47.80 -24.65
N LEU A 345 -5.08 48.81 -25.43
CA LEU A 345 -5.44 50.14 -24.94
C LEU A 345 -6.89 50.20 -24.44
N HIS A 346 -7.22 51.29 -23.73
CA HIS A 346 -8.58 51.73 -23.48
C HIS A 346 -8.70 53.26 -23.64
N SER A 347 -9.06 53.75 -24.82
CA SER A 347 -9.81 55.01 -25.01
C SER A 347 -10.11 55.33 -26.49
N LEU A 348 -11.41 55.57 -26.75
CA LEU A 348 -12.01 56.54 -27.68
C LEU A 348 -11.23 57.04 -28.92
N SER A 349 -11.80 56.78 -30.10
CA SER A 349 -11.74 57.72 -31.24
C SER A 349 -12.77 58.85 -31.03
N PRO A 350 -12.67 59.97 -31.78
CA PRO A 350 -13.31 59.98 -33.11
C PRO A 350 -12.51 60.70 -34.22
N HIS A 351 -13.07 60.59 -35.44
CA HIS A 351 -12.94 61.48 -36.60
C HIS A 351 -11.78 61.36 -37.62
N PHE A 352 -12.24 61.02 -38.84
CA PHE A 352 -12.00 61.68 -40.14
C PHE A 352 -10.97 61.15 -41.16
N PHE A 353 -11.47 61.17 -42.40
CA PHE A 353 -10.88 61.05 -43.74
C PHE A 353 -10.32 59.72 -44.28
N SER A 354 -10.80 59.45 -45.50
CA SER A 354 -10.33 58.54 -46.55
C SER A 354 -9.50 59.37 -47.57
N PRO A 355 -8.97 58.85 -48.70
CA PRO A 355 -9.02 57.49 -49.24
C PRO A 355 -7.65 56.96 -49.75
N ASP A 356 -7.71 55.96 -50.65
CA ASP A 356 -6.73 55.67 -51.72
C ASP A 356 -5.35 55.03 -51.38
N SER A 357 -4.76 54.18 -52.24
CA SER A 357 -5.27 53.58 -53.50
C SER A 357 -4.53 52.28 -53.91
N THR A 358 -5.29 51.33 -54.48
CA THR A 358 -4.97 50.44 -55.62
C THR A 358 -3.60 49.72 -55.78
N ARG A 359 -3.68 48.38 -55.99
CA ARG A 359 -3.00 47.60 -57.10
C ARG A 359 -1.44 47.48 -57.05
N HIS A 360 -0.75 46.54 -57.71
CA HIS A 360 -1.07 45.25 -58.34
C HIS A 360 0.22 44.39 -58.55
N LEU A 361 0.03 43.13 -58.94
CA LEU A 361 0.88 42.30 -59.83
C LEU A 361 2.29 41.80 -59.39
N SER A 362 2.36 40.47 -59.43
CA SER A 362 3.45 39.48 -59.58
C SER A 362 4.07 39.40 -61.00
N PRO A 363 4.96 38.45 -61.41
CA PRO A 363 5.95 37.57 -60.72
C PRO A 363 7.35 37.48 -61.45
N SER A 364 8.06 36.34 -61.31
CA SER A 364 9.27 35.83 -62.03
C SER A 364 10.64 36.20 -61.40
N SER A 365 11.77 35.50 -61.61
CA SER A 365 12.13 34.30 -62.43
C SER A 365 13.33 33.49 -61.82
N LYS A 366 13.69 32.34 -62.41
CA LYS A 366 14.91 31.50 -62.17
C LYS A 366 15.94 31.68 -63.33
N PRO A 367 17.09 30.95 -63.44
CA PRO A 367 18.05 30.33 -62.49
C PRO A 367 19.55 30.72 -62.78
N ASN A 368 20.55 30.18 -62.05
CA ASN A 368 21.85 29.77 -62.65
C ASN A 368 22.68 28.74 -61.82
N GLN A 369 23.87 28.33 -62.31
CA GLN A 369 24.63 27.10 -61.98
C GLN A 369 26.02 27.30 -61.27
N ASN A 370 26.71 26.16 -61.00
CA ASN A 370 28.18 25.96 -60.91
C ASN A 370 28.94 26.43 -59.63
N GLN A 371 30.08 25.83 -59.21
CA GLN A 371 30.70 24.50 -59.42
C GLN A 371 31.83 24.23 -58.39
N ASN A 372 32.21 22.95 -58.20
CA ASN A 372 33.58 22.39 -57.97
C ASN A 372 33.77 21.37 -56.84
N GLN A 373 34.73 20.46 -57.07
CA GLN A 373 35.24 19.40 -56.20
C GLN A 373 36.76 19.52 -56.06
N THR A 374 37.36 18.86 -55.07
CA THR A 374 38.72 18.28 -55.21
C THR A 374 38.85 17.01 -54.37
N GLN A 375 39.61 16.02 -54.86
CA GLN A 375 40.00 14.78 -54.15
C GLN A 375 41.48 14.82 -53.75
N ASN A 376 41.95 13.81 -53.01
CA ASN A 376 43.35 13.35 -53.14
C ASN A 376 43.54 11.85 -52.78
N GLN A 377 44.68 11.26 -53.19
CA GLN A 377 45.07 9.83 -53.06
C GLN A 377 46.58 9.71 -52.68
N ILE A 378 47.34 8.59 -52.69
CA ILE A 378 47.23 7.21 -53.26
C ILE A 378 48.24 6.24 -52.53
N ARG A 379 48.34 4.96 -52.97
CA ARG A 379 49.30 3.86 -52.62
C ARG A 379 49.01 3.03 -51.37
N ASN A 380 48.92 1.68 -51.37
CA ASN A 380 49.50 0.52 -52.10
C ASN A 380 50.82 -0.06 -51.55
N GLN A 381 50.82 -1.35 -51.15
CA GLN A 381 51.59 -2.44 -51.82
C GLN A 381 51.20 -3.86 -51.33
N ASN A 382 51.75 -4.92 -51.97
CA ASN A 382 51.20 -6.29 -52.07
C ASN A 382 52.04 -7.39 -51.35
N GLY A 383 51.53 -8.64 -51.32
CA GLY A 383 52.31 -9.90 -51.09
C GLY A 383 51.69 -10.81 -50.00
N ILE A 384 50.96 -11.91 -50.24
CA ILE A 384 51.14 -13.17 -51.03
C ILE A 384 51.85 -14.31 -50.27
N VAL A 385 51.01 -15.20 -49.70
CA VAL A 385 51.02 -16.69 -49.71
C VAL A 385 52.36 -17.46 -49.69
N HIS A 386 52.57 -18.35 -48.70
CA HIS A 386 52.74 -19.81 -48.94
C HIS A 386 52.59 -20.67 -47.66
N SER A 387 52.41 -21.98 -47.84
CA SER A 387 52.17 -23.02 -46.82
C SER A 387 53.39 -23.92 -46.59
N LEU A 388 53.47 -24.59 -45.41
CA LEU A 388 54.13 -25.90 -45.22
C LEU A 388 53.84 -26.54 -43.83
N VAL A 389 53.98 -27.87 -43.76
CA VAL A 389 53.70 -28.83 -42.65
C VAL A 389 54.68 -30.02 -42.91
N PRO A 390 55.36 -30.71 -41.96
CA PRO A 390 54.80 -31.32 -40.73
C PRO A 390 55.72 -31.40 -39.47
N TYR A 391 55.23 -32.00 -38.37
CA TYR A 391 55.82 -33.17 -37.68
C TYR A 391 54.86 -33.65 -36.54
N ALA A 392 55.11 -34.81 -35.92
CA ALA A 392 54.26 -35.47 -34.89
C ALA A 392 55.16 -36.24 -33.88
N LEU A 393 54.75 -36.94 -32.79
CA LEU A 393 53.52 -37.61 -32.27
C LEU A 393 53.64 -37.57 -30.70
N PRO A 394 52.97 -38.37 -29.80
CA PRO A 394 51.80 -39.27 -29.90
C PRO A 394 50.66 -39.10 -28.84
N THR A 395 49.44 -39.50 -29.25
CA THR A 395 48.32 -40.13 -28.51
C THR A 395 48.12 -40.00 -26.97
N ARG A 396 46.87 -39.70 -26.58
CA ARG A 396 46.01 -40.65 -25.81
C ARG A 396 44.51 -40.41 -26.14
N LEU A 397 43.67 -41.44 -25.98
CA LEU A 397 42.27 -41.42 -26.43
C LEU A 397 41.27 -40.99 -25.34
N ALA A 398 40.24 -40.24 -25.76
CA ALA A 398 38.93 -40.13 -25.14
C ALA A 398 37.86 -39.91 -26.25
N HIS A 399 36.56 -40.02 -25.94
CA HIS A 399 35.54 -40.33 -26.95
C HIS A 399 34.36 -39.33 -26.97
N ARG A 400 33.95 -38.88 -28.18
CA ARG A 400 32.69 -38.17 -28.53
C ARG A 400 32.50 -36.73 -27.97
N PRO A 401 31.56 -35.94 -28.52
CA PRO A 401 31.14 -35.81 -29.94
C PRO A 401 31.30 -34.36 -30.46
N SER A 402 31.16 -34.17 -31.77
CA SER A 402 31.20 -32.83 -32.38
C SER A 402 30.05 -31.93 -31.91
N PRO A 403 30.28 -30.64 -31.57
CA PRO A 403 29.20 -29.70 -31.32
C PRO A 403 28.46 -29.40 -32.62
N ILE A 404 27.20 -29.80 -32.70
CA ILE A 404 26.28 -29.37 -33.75
C ILE A 404 26.07 -27.86 -33.56
N VAL A 405 26.31 -27.07 -34.61
CA VAL A 405 25.88 -25.67 -34.65
C VAL A 405 24.36 -25.67 -34.78
N GLN A 406 23.67 -25.70 -33.64
CA GLN A 406 22.25 -25.41 -33.59
C GLN A 406 22.07 -23.92 -33.87
N ASN A 407 21.55 -23.59 -35.05
CA ASN A 407 21.00 -22.28 -35.32
C ASN A 407 19.92 -22.00 -34.25
N ALA A 408 19.95 -20.82 -33.65
CA ALA A 408 18.90 -20.39 -32.74
C ALA A 408 17.61 -20.18 -33.56
N ASP A 409 16.70 -21.15 -33.50
CA ASP A 409 15.57 -21.21 -34.41
C ASP A 409 14.50 -20.14 -34.11
N LYS A 410 13.76 -19.74 -35.15
CA LYS A 410 12.82 -18.63 -35.13
C LYS A 410 11.65 -18.90 -34.19
N THR A 411 11.71 -18.31 -33.00
CA THR A 411 10.79 -18.59 -31.88
C THR A 411 10.03 -17.35 -31.37
N GLN A 412 10.22 -16.17 -31.96
CA GLN A 412 9.39 -14.99 -31.67
C GLN A 412 8.27 -14.86 -32.71
N HIS A 413 7.08 -14.43 -32.28
CA HIS A 413 5.98 -14.13 -33.20
C HIS A 413 6.29 -12.83 -33.96
N GLU A 414 6.45 -12.90 -35.28
CA GLU A 414 6.65 -11.71 -36.14
C GLU A 414 5.28 -11.07 -36.48
N GLN A 415 5.20 -9.73 -36.54
CA GLN A 415 4.05 -8.95 -37.09
C GLN A 415 2.64 -9.12 -36.46
N VAL A 416 2.53 -9.64 -35.24
CA VAL A 416 1.27 -9.82 -34.48
C VAL A 416 0.34 -8.59 -34.51
N LYS A 417 -0.96 -8.82 -34.73
CA LYS A 417 -2.05 -7.83 -34.54
C LYS A 417 -2.64 -7.94 -33.14
N VAL A 418 -2.48 -6.85 -32.37
CA VAL A 418 -3.06 -6.68 -31.02
C VAL A 418 -4.25 -5.73 -31.10
N LEU A 419 -5.41 -6.17 -30.64
CA LEU A 419 -6.62 -5.35 -30.46
C LEU A 419 -6.84 -5.09 -28.97
N LEU A 420 -7.04 -3.83 -28.58
CA LEU A 420 -7.15 -3.38 -27.20
C LEU A 420 -8.49 -2.66 -26.97
N VAL A 421 -9.35 -3.25 -26.13
CA VAL A 421 -10.67 -2.71 -25.76
C VAL A 421 -10.61 -2.11 -24.35
N LEU A 422 -10.73 -0.79 -24.25
CA LEU A 422 -10.61 0.01 -23.02
C LEU A 422 -11.71 1.07 -22.95
N TYR A 423 -11.88 1.74 -21.81
CA TYR A 423 -12.73 2.91 -21.68
C TYR A 423 -12.03 4.19 -22.16
N ASP A 424 -12.78 5.18 -22.63
CA ASP A 424 -12.22 6.51 -22.90
C ASP A 424 -11.97 7.28 -21.61
N GLY A 425 -10.79 7.88 -21.45
CA GLY A 425 -10.53 8.87 -20.40
C GLY A 425 -10.86 10.30 -20.84
N LYS A 426 -10.80 10.57 -22.14
CA LYS A 426 -10.96 11.89 -22.77
C LYS A 426 -10.02 12.89 -22.08
N LYS A 427 -10.51 14.10 -21.77
CA LYS A 427 -9.78 15.11 -21.00
C LYS A 427 -9.17 14.58 -19.69
N HIS A 428 -9.74 13.54 -19.06
CA HIS A 428 -9.23 13.03 -17.78
C HIS A 428 -7.93 12.25 -17.95
N ALA A 429 -7.72 11.58 -19.09
CA ALA A 429 -6.44 10.95 -19.42
C ALA A 429 -5.34 11.99 -19.69
N GLU A 430 -5.69 13.15 -20.24
CA GLU A 430 -4.77 14.30 -20.39
C GLU A 430 -4.45 14.96 -19.04
N GLU A 431 -5.44 15.09 -18.15
CA GLU A 431 -5.32 15.63 -16.79
C GLU A 431 -4.49 14.69 -15.88
N VAL A 432 -4.66 13.38 -16.03
CA VAL A 432 -4.05 12.32 -15.20
C VAL A 432 -3.47 11.20 -16.09
N PRO A 433 -2.22 11.33 -16.57
CA PRO A 433 -1.55 10.30 -17.39
C PRO A 433 -1.32 8.97 -16.67
N GLU A 434 -1.47 8.93 -15.34
CA GLU A 434 -1.51 7.69 -14.56
C GLU A 434 -2.79 6.84 -14.80
N LEU A 435 -3.79 7.35 -15.54
CA LEU A 435 -4.94 6.57 -16.05
C LEU A 435 -4.53 5.68 -17.24
N LEU A 436 -3.64 4.72 -17.00
CA LEU A 436 -3.11 3.80 -18.01
C LEU A 436 -4.18 2.93 -18.69
N GLY A 437 -5.30 2.68 -18.01
CA GLY A 437 -6.42 1.85 -18.47
C GLY A 437 -7.33 2.48 -19.51
N THR A 438 -6.97 3.62 -20.11
CA THR A 438 -7.81 4.32 -21.09
C THR A 438 -7.36 4.13 -22.54
N THR A 439 -8.25 4.41 -23.50
CA THR A 439 -7.95 4.40 -24.93
C THR A 439 -6.88 5.41 -25.37
N GLU A 440 -6.61 6.45 -24.58
CA GLU A 440 -5.57 7.45 -24.87
C GLU A 440 -4.19 7.09 -24.32
N ASN A 441 -4.12 6.35 -23.20
CA ASN A 441 -2.86 5.95 -22.56
C ASN A 441 -2.44 4.50 -22.88
N GLU A 442 -3.35 3.66 -23.38
CA GLU A 442 -3.09 2.37 -24.01
C GLU A 442 -2.19 1.42 -23.19
N LEU A 443 -2.44 1.33 -21.87
CA LEU A 443 -1.63 0.58 -20.89
C LEU A 443 -0.12 0.95 -20.87
N GLY A 444 0.28 2.03 -21.54
CA GLY A 444 1.68 2.36 -21.82
C GLY A 444 2.38 1.39 -22.80
N ILE A 445 1.64 0.54 -23.53
CA ILE A 445 2.24 -0.54 -24.34
C ILE A 445 2.46 -0.21 -25.82
N ARG A 446 1.79 0.80 -26.41
CA ARG A 446 1.88 1.11 -27.87
C ARG A 446 3.32 1.11 -28.39
N LYS A 447 4.15 2.03 -27.90
CA LYS A 447 5.54 2.16 -28.39
C LYS A 447 6.34 0.87 -28.19
N TRP A 448 6.10 0.11 -27.13
CA TRP A 448 6.80 -1.15 -26.89
C TRP A 448 6.37 -2.25 -27.88
N LEU A 449 5.12 -2.26 -28.35
CA LEU A 449 4.67 -3.15 -29.42
C LEU A 449 5.21 -2.72 -30.79
N GLU A 450 5.13 -1.42 -31.11
CA GLU A 450 5.59 -0.86 -32.38
C GLU A 450 7.12 -0.97 -32.55
N ASP A 451 7.90 -0.78 -31.48
CA ASP A 451 9.36 -0.99 -31.47
C ASP A 451 9.77 -2.46 -31.71
N GLN A 452 8.83 -3.42 -31.61
CA GLN A 452 9.02 -4.84 -31.93
C GLN A 452 8.37 -5.24 -33.28
N GLY A 453 7.80 -4.28 -34.02
CA GLY A 453 7.15 -4.54 -35.31
C GLY A 453 5.75 -5.16 -35.22
N HIS A 454 5.10 -5.11 -34.05
CA HIS A 454 3.70 -5.50 -33.88
C HIS A 454 2.77 -4.30 -34.13
N THR A 455 1.50 -4.58 -34.42
CA THR A 455 0.47 -3.54 -34.60
C THR A 455 -0.47 -3.50 -33.40
N LEU A 456 -0.82 -2.29 -32.94
CA LEU A 456 -1.82 -2.07 -31.89
C LEU A 456 -2.99 -1.25 -32.45
N VAL A 457 -4.18 -1.84 -32.43
CA VAL A 457 -5.45 -1.14 -32.61
C VAL A 457 -6.12 -0.98 -31.25
N THR A 458 -6.60 0.22 -30.94
CA THR A 458 -7.34 0.50 -29.69
C THR A 458 -8.75 1.02 -30.00
N THR A 459 -9.72 0.64 -29.16
CA THR A 459 -11.12 1.08 -29.26
C THR A 459 -11.83 1.09 -27.89
N SER A 460 -12.82 1.96 -27.76
CA SER A 460 -13.88 1.89 -26.74
C SER A 460 -15.25 1.55 -27.35
N ASP A 461 -15.39 1.67 -28.67
CA ASP A 461 -16.55 1.22 -29.41
C ASP A 461 -16.53 -0.31 -29.50
N LYS A 462 -17.56 -0.93 -28.92
CA LYS A 462 -17.64 -2.38 -28.64
C LYS A 462 -19.06 -2.97 -28.71
N GLU A 463 -20.08 -2.17 -29.03
CA GLU A 463 -21.50 -2.55 -29.00
C GLU A 463 -22.19 -2.22 -30.32
N GLY A 464 -23.12 -3.08 -30.75
CA GLY A 464 -23.83 -2.95 -32.02
C GLY A 464 -23.11 -3.65 -33.19
N GLU A 465 -23.89 -4.03 -34.21
CA GLU A 465 -23.50 -4.99 -35.27
C GLU A 465 -22.27 -4.58 -36.09
N ASN A 466 -21.94 -3.29 -36.14
CA ASN A 466 -20.82 -2.73 -36.90
C ASN A 466 -19.80 -2.03 -35.97
N SER A 467 -19.73 -2.37 -34.68
CA SER A 467 -18.77 -1.76 -33.77
C SER A 467 -17.33 -1.98 -34.25
N LYS A 468 -16.42 -1.02 -33.96
CA LYS A 468 -14.99 -1.17 -34.29
C LYS A 468 -14.38 -2.43 -33.66
N PHE A 469 -14.86 -2.88 -32.51
CA PHE A 469 -14.47 -4.17 -31.94
C PHE A 469 -14.82 -5.34 -32.87
N ASP A 470 -16.06 -5.39 -33.39
CA ASP A 470 -16.51 -6.44 -34.31
C ASP A 470 -15.79 -6.40 -35.67
N GLN A 471 -15.43 -5.21 -36.15
CA GLN A 471 -14.63 -5.04 -37.37
C GLN A 471 -13.19 -5.56 -37.20
N GLU A 472 -12.56 -5.29 -36.05
CA GLU A 472 -11.12 -5.54 -35.84
C GLU A 472 -10.81 -6.91 -35.25
N LEU A 473 -11.79 -7.59 -34.62
CA LEU A 473 -11.57 -8.89 -33.97
C LEU A 473 -11.39 -10.07 -34.93
N VAL A 474 -11.78 -9.92 -36.20
CA VAL A 474 -11.81 -11.02 -37.19
C VAL A 474 -10.42 -11.56 -37.52
N ASP A 475 -9.40 -10.69 -37.48
CA ASP A 475 -8.00 -10.97 -37.78
C ASP A 475 -7.05 -10.55 -36.64
N ALA A 476 -7.57 -10.17 -35.47
CA ALA A 476 -6.76 -9.99 -34.26
C ALA A 476 -6.21 -11.34 -33.78
N GLU A 477 -4.91 -11.40 -33.49
CA GLU A 477 -4.25 -12.58 -32.92
C GLU A 477 -4.24 -12.53 -31.39
N VAL A 478 -4.07 -11.32 -30.85
CA VAL A 478 -4.21 -10.98 -29.43
C VAL A 478 -5.39 -10.03 -29.27
N ILE A 479 -6.32 -10.36 -28.37
CA ILE A 479 -7.36 -9.42 -27.93
C ILE A 479 -7.17 -9.12 -26.44
N ILE A 480 -6.94 -7.85 -26.10
CA ILE A 480 -6.87 -7.35 -24.74
C ILE A 480 -8.20 -6.67 -24.42
N THR A 481 -8.78 -6.98 -23.27
CA THR A 481 -10.04 -6.42 -22.77
C THR A 481 -9.87 -5.93 -21.33
N THR A 482 -10.79 -5.15 -20.79
CA THR A 482 -10.77 -4.76 -19.38
C THR A 482 -12.17 -4.90 -18.73
N PRO A 483 -12.29 -5.44 -17.50
CA PRO A 483 -13.61 -5.68 -16.87
C PRO A 483 -14.44 -4.42 -16.61
N PHE A 484 -13.80 -3.25 -16.61
CA PHE A 484 -14.45 -1.94 -16.38
C PHE A 484 -15.28 -1.50 -17.60
N HIS A 485 -14.86 -1.90 -18.80
CA HIS A 485 -15.54 -1.65 -20.07
C HIS A 485 -15.40 -2.87 -21.00
N PRO A 486 -16.08 -3.98 -20.69
CA PRO A 486 -15.72 -5.30 -21.21
C PRO A 486 -16.14 -5.47 -22.68
N GLY A 487 -15.17 -5.71 -23.57
CA GLY A 487 -15.44 -6.23 -24.91
C GLY A 487 -15.95 -7.66 -24.81
N TYR A 488 -17.27 -7.86 -24.81
CA TYR A 488 -17.87 -9.18 -24.61
C TYR A 488 -17.52 -10.12 -25.77
N LEU A 489 -16.67 -11.12 -25.51
CA LEU A 489 -16.26 -12.16 -26.44
C LEU A 489 -17.26 -13.33 -26.35
N THR A 490 -18.44 -13.12 -26.95
CA THR A 490 -19.48 -14.15 -27.11
C THR A 490 -19.02 -15.28 -28.03
N ALA A 491 -19.67 -16.44 -27.96
CA ALA A 491 -19.43 -17.55 -28.90
C ALA A 491 -19.48 -17.12 -30.38
N GLU A 492 -20.38 -16.19 -30.74
CA GLU A 492 -20.48 -15.65 -32.10
C GLU A 492 -19.25 -14.82 -32.50
N ARG A 493 -18.78 -13.94 -31.62
CA ARG A 493 -17.57 -13.13 -31.83
C ARG A 493 -16.31 -14.00 -31.86
N LEU A 494 -16.21 -15.01 -30.99
CA LEU A 494 -15.14 -15.99 -31.00
C LEU A 494 -15.14 -16.82 -32.30
N ALA A 495 -16.32 -17.22 -32.80
CA ALA A 495 -16.44 -17.89 -34.10
C ALA A 495 -16.05 -17.00 -35.29
N LYS A 496 -16.16 -15.66 -35.17
CA LYS A 496 -15.69 -14.67 -36.15
C LYS A 496 -14.16 -14.41 -36.06
N ALA A 497 -13.56 -14.54 -34.88
CA ALA A 497 -12.15 -14.20 -34.61
C ALA A 497 -11.14 -15.24 -35.13
N LYS A 498 -10.95 -15.34 -36.45
CA LYS A 498 -10.22 -16.44 -37.12
C LYS A 498 -8.73 -16.54 -36.80
N LYS A 499 -8.08 -15.46 -36.33
CA LYS A 499 -6.66 -15.48 -35.94
C LYS A 499 -6.42 -15.54 -34.43
N LEU A 500 -7.44 -15.40 -33.60
CA LEU A 500 -7.29 -15.26 -32.15
C LEU A 500 -6.57 -16.47 -31.52
N LYS A 501 -5.51 -16.20 -30.74
CA LYS A 501 -4.74 -17.21 -29.99
C LYS A 501 -4.71 -16.94 -28.49
N ILE A 502 -4.76 -15.68 -28.08
CA ILE A 502 -4.83 -15.31 -26.66
C ILE A 502 -5.78 -14.12 -26.42
N ALA A 503 -6.66 -14.27 -25.45
CA ALA A 503 -7.43 -13.18 -24.86
C ALA A 503 -6.81 -12.80 -23.50
N ILE A 504 -6.52 -11.51 -23.28
CA ILE A 504 -5.90 -11.01 -22.05
C ILE A 504 -6.84 -10.02 -21.35
N THR A 505 -7.18 -10.30 -20.11
CA THR A 505 -7.95 -9.39 -19.25
C THR A 505 -6.99 -8.46 -18.49
N ALA A 506 -6.99 -7.18 -18.86
CA ALA A 506 -6.35 -6.09 -18.12
C ALA A 506 -7.17 -5.76 -16.87
N GLY A 507 -7.07 -6.63 -15.87
CA GLY A 507 -7.87 -6.65 -14.66
C GLY A 507 -7.91 -8.04 -14.03
N ILE A 508 -9.04 -8.40 -13.41
CA ILE A 508 -9.32 -9.71 -12.79
C ILE A 508 -10.79 -10.10 -13.09
N GLY A 509 -11.01 -11.39 -13.33
CA GLY A 509 -12.24 -12.01 -13.80
C GLY A 509 -12.44 -11.84 -15.32
N SER A 510 -12.43 -12.96 -16.03
CA SER A 510 -12.54 -13.06 -17.49
C SER A 510 -13.90 -13.60 -17.98
N ASP A 511 -14.94 -13.41 -17.18
CA ASP A 511 -16.33 -13.83 -17.37
C ASP A 511 -17.08 -13.11 -18.51
N HIS A 512 -16.54 -12.00 -19.03
CA HIS A 512 -17.00 -11.38 -20.27
C HIS A 512 -16.52 -12.11 -21.54
N VAL A 513 -15.75 -13.19 -21.39
CA VAL A 513 -15.41 -14.14 -22.45
C VAL A 513 -16.26 -15.40 -22.24
N ASP A 514 -16.86 -15.94 -23.31
CA ASP A 514 -17.41 -17.29 -23.27
C ASP A 514 -16.25 -18.30 -23.21
N LEU A 515 -15.87 -18.67 -21.98
CA LEU A 515 -14.77 -19.58 -21.69
C LEU A 515 -14.99 -21.00 -22.24
N ASN A 516 -16.25 -21.41 -22.46
CA ASN A 516 -16.55 -22.72 -23.05
C ASN A 516 -16.35 -22.68 -24.58
N ALA A 517 -16.77 -21.60 -25.24
CA ALA A 517 -16.46 -21.36 -26.65
C ALA A 517 -14.96 -21.09 -26.88
N ALA A 518 -14.27 -20.44 -25.93
CA ALA A 518 -12.83 -20.23 -26.00
C ALA A 518 -12.05 -21.57 -26.06
N ASN A 519 -12.49 -22.58 -25.30
CA ASN A 519 -11.89 -23.92 -25.31
C ASN A 519 -11.98 -24.65 -26.67
N THR A 520 -12.98 -24.34 -27.49
CA THR A 520 -13.13 -24.96 -28.83
C THR A 520 -12.65 -24.05 -29.96
N THR A 521 -12.56 -22.74 -29.74
CA THR A 521 -12.12 -21.74 -30.72
C THR A 521 -10.63 -21.93 -31.08
N ASN A 522 -10.33 -22.00 -32.38
CA ASN A 522 -8.97 -21.98 -32.95
C ASN A 522 -7.96 -23.01 -32.38
N GLY A 523 -8.47 -24.12 -31.80
CA GLY A 523 -7.68 -25.16 -31.13
C GLY A 523 -7.61 -25.04 -29.60
N GLY A 524 -8.42 -24.17 -29.00
CA GLY A 524 -8.40 -23.84 -27.57
C GLY A 524 -7.50 -22.64 -27.30
N ILE A 525 -8.07 -21.43 -27.42
CA ILE A 525 -7.32 -20.19 -27.16
C ILE A 525 -6.91 -20.10 -25.69
N THR A 526 -5.81 -19.39 -25.43
CA THR A 526 -5.45 -19.03 -24.05
C THR A 526 -6.37 -17.88 -23.59
N VAL A 527 -6.95 -17.98 -22.39
CA VAL A 527 -7.55 -16.82 -21.71
C VAL A 527 -6.79 -16.60 -20.41
N ALA A 528 -6.24 -15.40 -20.24
CA ALA A 528 -5.37 -15.04 -19.12
C ALA A 528 -5.74 -13.67 -18.52
N GLU A 529 -5.51 -13.51 -17.22
CA GLU A 529 -5.79 -12.27 -16.48
C GLU A 529 -4.69 -11.95 -15.47
N VAL A 530 -4.61 -10.69 -15.03
CA VAL A 530 -3.53 -10.26 -14.14
C VAL A 530 -3.86 -10.57 -12.68
N THR A 531 -3.84 -11.85 -12.34
CA THR A 531 -4.18 -12.35 -11.01
C THR A 531 -3.36 -11.66 -9.92
N GLY A 532 -4.07 -11.16 -8.90
CA GLY A 532 -3.52 -10.40 -7.78
C GLY A 532 -3.32 -8.89 -8.02
N SER A 533 -3.47 -8.38 -9.25
CA SER A 533 -3.23 -6.97 -9.57
C SER A 533 -4.07 -5.97 -8.76
N ASN A 534 -5.36 -6.24 -8.57
CA ASN A 534 -6.29 -5.29 -7.95
C ASN A 534 -7.04 -5.80 -6.71
N VAL A 535 -6.80 -7.06 -6.28
CA VAL A 535 -7.51 -7.71 -5.15
C VAL A 535 -7.44 -6.94 -3.82
N VAL A 536 -6.39 -6.15 -3.62
CA VAL A 536 -6.22 -5.25 -2.46
C VAL A 536 -7.21 -4.09 -2.52
N SER A 537 -7.30 -3.44 -3.68
CA SER A 537 -8.16 -2.28 -3.91
C SER A 537 -9.64 -2.65 -3.92
N VAL A 538 -9.99 -3.85 -4.40
CA VAL A 538 -11.36 -4.38 -4.27
C VAL A 538 -11.70 -4.68 -2.80
N ALA A 539 -10.80 -5.33 -2.05
CA ALA A 539 -11.04 -5.61 -0.62
C ALA A 539 -11.16 -4.34 0.24
N GLU A 540 -10.47 -3.25 -0.14
CA GLU A 540 -10.63 -1.92 0.46
C GLU A 540 -12.00 -1.30 0.12
N HIS A 541 -12.42 -1.44 -1.13
CA HIS A 541 -13.74 -0.98 -1.59
C HIS A 541 -14.90 -1.72 -0.92
N VAL A 542 -14.77 -3.03 -0.69
CA VAL A 542 -15.77 -3.82 0.07
C VAL A 542 -15.94 -3.26 1.48
N VAL A 543 -14.86 -3.10 2.25
CA VAL A 543 -14.95 -2.61 3.64
C VAL A 543 -15.43 -1.16 3.69
N MET A 544 -15.02 -0.32 2.74
CA MET A 544 -15.57 1.03 2.57
C MET A 544 -17.08 1.01 2.35
N THR A 545 -17.59 0.17 1.44
CA THR A 545 -19.02 0.07 1.12
C THR A 545 -19.82 -0.53 2.27
N ILE A 546 -19.28 -1.52 3.00
CA ILE A 546 -19.88 -2.02 4.25
C ILE A 546 -20.06 -0.85 5.24
N LEU A 547 -19.02 -0.06 5.49
CA LEU A 547 -19.09 1.07 6.43
C LEU A 547 -20.06 2.16 5.96
N ILE A 548 -20.08 2.50 4.66
CA ILE A 548 -21.02 3.48 4.08
C ILE A 548 -22.48 3.05 4.31
N LEU A 549 -22.79 1.76 4.13
CA LEU A 549 -24.13 1.21 4.27
C LEU A 549 -24.56 1.02 5.73
N VAL A 550 -23.67 0.50 6.58
CA VAL A 550 -23.93 0.24 8.00
C VAL A 550 -24.01 1.55 8.80
N ARG A 551 -23.20 2.56 8.45
CA ARG A 551 -23.26 3.90 9.06
C ARG A 551 -24.23 4.88 8.39
N ASN A 552 -25.08 4.42 7.47
CA ASN A 552 -26.08 5.26 6.78
C ASN A 552 -25.50 6.54 6.12
N PHE A 553 -24.26 6.48 5.63
CA PHE A 553 -23.47 7.68 5.27
C PHE A 553 -24.07 8.49 4.11
N VAL A 554 -24.64 7.82 3.10
CA VAL A 554 -25.13 8.49 1.88
C VAL A 554 -26.25 9.51 2.18
N PRO A 555 -27.38 9.17 2.83
CA PRO A 555 -28.41 10.16 3.16
C PRO A 555 -27.94 11.23 4.15
N ALA A 556 -27.00 10.91 5.05
CA ALA A 556 -26.39 11.92 5.93
C ALA A 556 -25.55 12.94 5.14
N HIS A 557 -24.85 12.51 4.08
CA HIS A 557 -24.13 13.40 3.18
C HIS A 557 -25.08 14.21 2.28
N GLU A 558 -26.12 13.56 1.72
CA GLU A 558 -27.18 14.20 0.94
C GLU A 558 -27.85 15.35 1.73
N GLN A 559 -28.18 15.13 3.02
CA GLN A 559 -28.73 16.14 3.94
C GLN A 559 -27.81 17.36 4.11
N ILE A 560 -26.54 17.14 4.46
CA ILE A 560 -25.58 18.22 4.69
C ILE A 560 -25.32 19.02 3.40
N GLN A 561 -25.33 18.38 2.23
CA GLN A 561 -25.21 19.07 0.95
C GLN A 561 -26.45 19.92 0.60
N ALA A 562 -27.64 19.54 1.06
CA ALA A 562 -28.85 20.35 0.94
C ALA A 562 -28.87 21.58 1.88
N GLY A 563 -27.94 21.64 2.84
CA GLY A 563 -27.90 22.68 3.88
C GLY A 563 -28.84 22.40 5.06
N GLU A 564 -29.33 21.16 5.17
CA GLU A 564 -30.19 20.69 6.26
C GLU A 564 -29.35 20.19 7.45
N TRP A 565 -29.98 20.06 8.63
CA TRP A 565 -29.36 19.50 9.83
C TRP A 565 -30.41 18.79 10.71
N ASP A 566 -30.54 17.48 10.52
CA ASP A 566 -31.35 16.59 11.37
C ASP A 566 -30.57 15.31 11.68
N VAL A 567 -29.99 15.29 12.87
CA VAL A 567 -29.23 14.15 13.41
C VAL A 567 -30.12 12.91 13.60
N ALA A 568 -31.40 13.08 13.95
CA ALA A 568 -32.31 11.94 14.14
C ALA A 568 -32.68 11.29 12.80
N ALA A 569 -32.86 12.09 11.73
CA ALA A 569 -33.07 11.56 10.39
C ALA A 569 -31.88 10.73 9.87
N ALA A 570 -30.65 11.09 10.23
CA ALA A 570 -29.44 10.33 9.91
C ALA A 570 -29.27 9.09 10.82
N ALA A 571 -29.32 9.28 12.14
CA ALA A 571 -28.96 8.27 13.13
C ALA A 571 -29.98 7.12 13.28
N LYS A 572 -31.25 7.31 12.92
CA LYS A 572 -32.33 6.28 13.06
C LYS A 572 -32.08 4.96 12.30
N ASN A 573 -31.09 4.93 11.41
CA ASN A 573 -30.64 3.73 10.69
C ASN A 573 -29.10 3.65 10.62
N GLU A 574 -28.40 4.38 11.49
CA GLU A 574 -26.95 4.28 11.68
C GLU A 574 -26.64 3.19 12.71
N PHE A 575 -25.65 2.34 12.41
CA PHE A 575 -25.18 1.31 13.32
C PHE A 575 -23.65 1.26 13.32
N ASP A 576 -23.07 0.70 14.39
CA ASP A 576 -21.65 0.33 14.42
C ASP A 576 -21.45 -1.04 13.76
N LEU A 577 -20.27 -1.26 13.16
CA LEU A 577 -19.88 -2.57 12.60
C LEU A 577 -19.40 -3.56 13.69
N GLU A 578 -18.99 -3.03 14.84
CA GLU A 578 -18.69 -3.80 16.05
C GLU A 578 -19.89 -4.68 16.44
N GLY A 579 -19.60 -5.91 16.89
CA GLY A 579 -20.62 -6.85 17.31
C GLY A 579 -21.56 -7.37 16.21
N LYS A 580 -21.34 -7.04 14.94
CA LYS A 580 -22.08 -7.61 13.79
C LYS A 580 -21.43 -8.90 13.28
N VAL A 581 -22.22 -9.79 12.67
CA VAL A 581 -21.72 -10.96 11.95
C VAL A 581 -21.57 -10.61 10.47
N VAL A 582 -20.37 -10.86 9.91
CA VAL A 582 -20.05 -10.56 8.51
C VAL A 582 -19.63 -11.82 7.77
N GLY A 583 -20.38 -12.20 6.73
CA GLY A 583 -20.10 -13.36 5.88
C GLY A 583 -19.55 -12.99 4.51
N THR A 584 -18.46 -13.60 4.07
CA THR A 584 -17.99 -13.54 2.68
C THR A 584 -18.42 -14.78 1.89
N VAL A 585 -19.00 -14.58 0.71
CA VAL A 585 -19.21 -15.68 -0.24
C VAL A 585 -18.04 -15.77 -1.20
N ALA A 586 -17.44 -16.95 -1.25
CA ALA A 586 -16.03 -17.21 -1.52
C ALA A 586 -15.04 -16.51 -0.56
N VAL A 587 -13.95 -17.23 -0.27
CA VAL A 587 -12.83 -16.83 0.60
C VAL A 587 -11.50 -16.77 -0.16
N GLY A 588 -11.56 -16.78 -1.50
CA GLY A 588 -10.43 -16.54 -2.37
C GLY A 588 -9.75 -15.17 -2.15
N ARG A 589 -8.83 -14.80 -3.06
CA ARG A 589 -7.87 -13.69 -2.86
C ARG A 589 -8.47 -12.37 -2.38
N ILE A 590 -9.72 -12.04 -2.73
CA ILE A 590 -10.42 -10.84 -2.24
C ILE A 590 -11.09 -11.11 -0.89
N GLY A 591 -11.91 -12.16 -0.76
CA GLY A 591 -12.58 -12.53 0.50
C GLY A 591 -11.62 -12.67 1.69
N GLU A 592 -10.50 -13.37 1.52
CA GLU A 592 -9.41 -13.44 2.52
C GLU A 592 -8.94 -12.04 2.97
N ARG A 593 -8.76 -11.12 2.00
CA ARG A 593 -8.26 -9.75 2.25
C ARG A 593 -9.32 -8.83 2.84
N VAL A 594 -10.60 -9.14 2.66
CA VAL A 594 -11.74 -8.50 3.33
C VAL A 594 -11.78 -8.95 4.78
N LEU A 595 -11.79 -10.26 5.08
CA LEU A 595 -11.82 -10.75 6.46
C LEU A 595 -10.60 -10.25 7.27
N ARG A 596 -9.39 -10.26 6.68
CA ARG A 596 -8.19 -9.64 7.26
C ARG A 596 -8.32 -8.15 7.58
N ARG A 597 -9.15 -7.41 6.85
CA ARG A 597 -9.44 -5.98 7.08
C ARG A 597 -10.57 -5.76 8.08
N LEU A 598 -11.51 -6.70 8.18
CA LEU A 598 -12.62 -6.66 9.14
C LEU A 598 -12.20 -7.09 10.55
N LYS A 599 -11.16 -7.93 10.68
CA LYS A 599 -10.63 -8.36 11.99
C LYS A 599 -10.49 -7.24 13.04
N PRO A 600 -9.87 -6.07 12.76
CA PRO A 600 -9.73 -4.97 13.74
C PRO A 600 -11.00 -4.10 13.94
N PHE A 601 -12.15 -4.48 13.39
CA PHE A 601 -13.45 -3.82 13.66
C PHE A 601 -14.26 -4.53 14.75
N ASP A 602 -13.70 -5.56 15.39
CA ASP A 602 -14.30 -6.33 16.48
C ASP A 602 -15.76 -6.77 16.17
N CYS A 603 -15.94 -7.26 14.94
CA CYS A 603 -17.14 -7.99 14.50
C CYS A 603 -17.38 -9.19 15.44
N LYS A 604 -18.66 -9.50 15.74
CA LYS A 604 -19.04 -10.63 16.60
C LYS A 604 -18.54 -11.96 16.05
N GLU A 605 -18.63 -12.13 14.73
CA GLU A 605 -18.03 -13.27 14.03
C GLU A 605 -17.75 -12.93 12.56
N LEU A 606 -16.70 -13.53 12.02
CA LEU A 606 -16.35 -13.48 10.60
C LEU A 606 -16.60 -14.85 9.98
N LEU A 607 -17.51 -14.92 9.01
CA LEU A 607 -17.92 -16.17 8.36
C LEU A 607 -17.46 -16.23 6.91
N TYR A 608 -17.30 -17.45 6.38
CA TYR A 608 -17.21 -17.64 4.94
C TYR A 608 -17.87 -18.94 4.46
N PHE A 609 -18.38 -18.89 3.22
CA PHE A 609 -18.80 -20.05 2.44
C PHE A 609 -17.94 -20.13 1.18
N ASP A 610 -17.19 -21.21 1.03
CA ASP A 610 -16.39 -21.53 -0.17
C ASP A 610 -16.18 -23.06 -0.25
N TYR A 611 -16.16 -23.62 -1.45
CA TYR A 611 -15.77 -25.01 -1.71
C TYR A 611 -14.25 -25.21 -1.65
N GLN A 612 -13.48 -24.12 -1.78
CA GLN A 612 -12.04 -24.07 -1.48
C GLN A 612 -11.84 -23.44 -0.08
N PRO A 613 -11.71 -24.24 0.98
CA PRO A 613 -11.52 -23.72 2.33
C PRO A 613 -10.19 -22.99 2.50
N LEU A 614 -10.15 -22.07 3.47
CA LEU A 614 -8.88 -21.61 4.03
C LEU A 614 -8.17 -22.78 4.75
N LYS A 615 -6.86 -22.63 4.99
CA LYS A 615 -6.17 -23.53 5.90
C LYS A 615 -6.52 -23.18 7.35
N PRO A 616 -6.61 -24.15 8.28
CA PRO A 616 -6.94 -23.89 9.68
C PRO A 616 -6.03 -22.87 10.37
N GLU A 617 -4.76 -22.78 9.96
CA GLU A 617 -3.83 -21.77 10.50
C GLU A 617 -4.26 -20.35 10.11
N ILE A 618 -4.78 -20.16 8.89
CA ILE A 618 -5.26 -18.87 8.37
C ILE A 618 -6.62 -18.52 8.94
N GLU A 619 -7.50 -19.50 9.14
CA GLU A 619 -8.77 -19.31 9.85
C GLU A 619 -8.53 -18.79 11.28
N LYS A 620 -7.59 -19.41 12.00
CA LYS A 620 -7.15 -18.99 13.33
C LYS A 620 -6.38 -17.66 13.32
N GLU A 621 -5.60 -17.38 12.28
CA GLU A 621 -4.89 -16.11 12.12
C GLU A 621 -5.87 -14.95 11.94
N ILE A 622 -6.93 -15.14 11.15
CA ILE A 622 -7.96 -14.14 10.86
C ILE A 622 -8.97 -14.03 12.02
N GLY A 623 -9.33 -15.16 12.65
CA GLY A 623 -10.46 -15.25 13.57
C GLY A 623 -11.79 -15.44 12.83
N CYS A 624 -11.81 -16.30 11.80
CA CYS A 624 -13.00 -16.59 11.01
C CYS A 624 -13.37 -18.09 10.99
N ARG A 625 -14.65 -18.39 10.74
CA ARG A 625 -15.21 -19.74 10.69
C ARG A 625 -15.80 -20.05 9.30
N ARG A 626 -15.50 -21.23 8.77
CA ARG A 626 -16.21 -21.79 7.60
C ARG A 626 -17.64 -22.19 7.97
N VAL A 627 -18.56 -21.97 7.04
CA VAL A 627 -19.92 -22.53 7.07
C VAL A 627 -20.10 -23.39 5.83
N GLU A 628 -20.57 -24.62 6.01
CA GLU A 628 -20.68 -25.62 4.93
C GLU A 628 -21.91 -25.41 4.04
N SER A 629 -22.91 -24.67 4.52
CA SER A 629 -24.12 -24.30 3.77
C SER A 629 -24.18 -22.79 3.56
N LEU A 630 -24.41 -22.37 2.31
CA LEU A 630 -24.61 -20.96 1.97
C LEU A 630 -25.84 -20.40 2.70
N GLU A 631 -26.99 -21.10 2.65
CA GLU A 631 -28.23 -20.64 3.30
C GLU A 631 -28.08 -20.52 4.82
N GLU A 632 -27.31 -21.42 5.44
CA GLU A 632 -26.99 -21.36 6.87
C GLU A 632 -26.12 -20.15 7.22
N MET A 633 -25.10 -19.83 6.41
CA MET A 633 -24.29 -18.62 6.60
C MET A 633 -25.15 -17.36 6.46
N LEU A 634 -25.99 -17.31 5.43
CA LEU A 634 -26.85 -16.17 5.15
C LEU A 634 -27.89 -15.91 6.24
N ALA A 635 -28.34 -16.95 6.95
CA ALA A 635 -29.20 -16.83 8.12
C ALA A 635 -28.48 -16.31 9.39
N GLN A 636 -27.14 -16.36 9.43
CA GLN A 636 -26.31 -15.90 10.55
C GLN A 636 -25.82 -14.45 10.41
N CYS A 637 -25.84 -13.86 9.20
CA CYS A 637 -25.14 -12.61 8.89
C CYS A 637 -26.01 -11.34 8.98
N ASP A 638 -25.48 -10.31 9.64
CA ASP A 638 -25.96 -8.92 9.51
C ASP A 638 -25.53 -8.31 8.16
N VAL A 639 -24.31 -8.65 7.73
CA VAL A 639 -23.67 -8.14 6.52
C VAL A 639 -23.18 -9.31 5.67
N VAL A 640 -23.51 -9.29 4.37
CA VAL A 640 -23.03 -10.27 3.40
C VAL A 640 -22.22 -9.57 2.32
N THR A 641 -21.03 -10.08 2.01
CA THR A 641 -20.20 -9.60 0.90
C THR A 641 -19.91 -10.72 -0.10
N ILE A 642 -20.15 -10.44 -1.37
CA ILE A 642 -19.95 -11.39 -2.46
C ILE A 642 -18.57 -11.15 -3.10
N ASN A 643 -17.71 -12.16 -3.05
CA ASN A 643 -16.33 -12.14 -3.56
C ASN A 643 -16.02 -13.35 -4.49
N CYS A 644 -17.07 -13.99 -4.99
CA CYS A 644 -17.08 -15.19 -5.84
C CYS A 644 -17.46 -14.87 -7.31
N PRO A 645 -17.41 -15.85 -8.23
CA PRO A 645 -18.22 -15.82 -9.45
C PRO A 645 -19.70 -16.15 -9.20
N LEU A 646 -20.58 -15.56 -10.02
CA LEU A 646 -22.01 -15.84 -10.27
C LEU A 646 -22.72 -16.94 -9.44
N HIS A 647 -23.49 -16.54 -8.41
CA HIS A 647 -24.60 -17.28 -7.79
C HIS A 647 -25.54 -16.35 -6.97
N GLU A 648 -26.69 -16.83 -6.49
CA GLU A 648 -27.78 -15.98 -5.96
C GLU A 648 -28.00 -16.02 -4.42
N LYS A 649 -28.96 -15.17 -3.97
CA LYS A 649 -29.76 -15.15 -2.71
C LYS A 649 -29.11 -14.60 -1.42
N THR A 650 -29.87 -13.80 -0.65
CA THR A 650 -29.65 -13.34 0.75
C THR A 650 -30.99 -12.89 1.39
N ARG A 651 -31.04 -12.61 2.71
CA ARG A 651 -32.19 -11.99 3.42
C ARG A 651 -31.74 -11.05 4.55
N GLY A 652 -32.55 -10.06 4.91
CA GLY A 652 -32.51 -9.32 6.20
C GLY A 652 -31.37 -8.31 6.45
N SER A 653 -30.40 -8.22 5.54
CA SER A 653 -29.03 -7.78 5.81
C SER A 653 -28.63 -6.51 5.04
N TRP A 654 -27.38 -6.08 5.21
CA TRP A 654 -26.68 -5.24 4.23
C TRP A 654 -25.92 -6.14 3.23
N LEU A 655 -26.11 -5.91 1.93
CA LEU A 655 -25.49 -6.72 0.88
C LEU A 655 -24.47 -5.90 0.07
N VAL A 656 -23.23 -6.39 -0.01
CA VAL A 656 -22.15 -5.76 -0.79
C VAL A 656 -21.68 -6.69 -1.90
N ASN A 657 -21.64 -6.17 -3.13
CA ASN A 657 -21.20 -6.92 -4.30
C ASN A 657 -20.19 -6.10 -5.10
N THR A 658 -18.92 -6.51 -5.06
CA THR A 658 -17.84 -5.98 -5.92
C THR A 658 -17.26 -7.09 -6.80
N ALA A 659 -18.06 -8.12 -7.08
CA ALA A 659 -17.68 -9.29 -7.84
C ALA A 659 -18.14 -9.17 -9.30
N ARG A 660 -19.43 -9.37 -9.60
CA ARG A 660 -20.08 -9.05 -10.89
C ARG A 660 -21.52 -8.61 -10.71
N GLY A 661 -22.06 -7.80 -11.63
CA GLY A 661 -23.45 -7.35 -11.54
C GLY A 661 -24.45 -8.49 -11.79
N ALA A 662 -24.13 -9.41 -12.70
CA ALA A 662 -24.98 -10.55 -13.05
C ALA A 662 -25.17 -11.57 -11.92
N ILE A 663 -24.37 -11.48 -10.84
CA ILE A 663 -24.49 -12.36 -9.66
C ILE A 663 -25.88 -12.22 -9.01
N VAL A 664 -26.44 -11.02 -9.04
CA VAL A 664 -27.73 -10.74 -8.41
C VAL A 664 -28.81 -10.50 -9.47
N VAL A 665 -30.01 -11.01 -9.22
CA VAL A 665 -31.22 -10.55 -9.92
C VAL A 665 -31.47 -9.10 -9.48
N LYS A 666 -31.13 -8.16 -10.35
CA LYS A 666 -31.15 -6.70 -10.08
C LYS A 666 -32.57 -6.18 -9.77
N GLU A 667 -33.60 -6.84 -10.28
CA GLU A 667 -35.01 -6.60 -9.91
C GLU A 667 -35.28 -7.01 -8.45
N ASP A 668 -34.92 -8.24 -8.08
CA ASP A 668 -35.15 -8.78 -6.72
C ASP A 668 -34.39 -7.98 -5.66
N VAL A 669 -33.16 -7.55 -5.95
CA VAL A 669 -32.39 -6.65 -5.05
C VAL A 669 -33.07 -5.29 -4.91
N ALA A 670 -33.64 -4.74 -5.97
CA ALA A 670 -34.36 -3.48 -5.91
C ALA A 670 -35.64 -3.60 -5.07
N GLU A 671 -36.42 -4.68 -5.22
CA GLU A 671 -37.64 -4.91 -4.44
C GLU A 671 -37.33 -5.29 -2.98
N ALA A 672 -36.27 -6.07 -2.74
CA ALA A 672 -35.80 -6.40 -1.39
C ALA A 672 -35.32 -5.14 -0.65
N LEU A 673 -34.64 -4.22 -1.33
CA LEU A 673 -34.25 -2.93 -0.74
C LEU A 673 -35.50 -2.06 -0.47
N LYS A 674 -36.38 -1.91 -1.46
CA LYS A 674 -37.62 -1.11 -1.39
C LYS A 674 -38.59 -1.58 -0.29
N SER A 675 -38.70 -2.89 -0.07
CA SER A 675 -39.51 -3.48 1.00
C SER A 675 -38.86 -3.41 2.39
N GLY A 676 -37.62 -2.91 2.50
CA GLY A 676 -36.84 -2.92 3.74
C GLY A 676 -36.32 -4.31 4.13
N HIS A 677 -36.44 -5.30 3.25
CA HIS A 677 -35.91 -6.65 3.45
C HIS A 677 -34.38 -6.71 3.39
N LEU A 678 -33.76 -5.79 2.64
CA LEU A 678 -32.36 -5.40 2.80
C LEU A 678 -32.32 -3.98 3.40
N ARG A 679 -31.42 -3.74 4.36
CA ARG A 679 -31.16 -2.37 4.85
C ARG A 679 -30.38 -1.54 3.84
N GLY A 680 -29.54 -2.19 3.04
CA GLY A 680 -28.77 -1.52 2.00
C GLY A 680 -28.13 -2.47 0.99
N TYR A 681 -27.93 -1.98 -0.23
CA TYR A 681 -27.13 -2.61 -1.28
C TYR A 681 -26.08 -1.64 -1.81
N GLY A 682 -24.89 -2.14 -2.13
CA GLY A 682 -23.80 -1.32 -2.65
C GLY A 682 -22.68 -2.12 -3.29
N GLY A 683 -21.84 -1.41 -4.04
CA GLY A 683 -20.82 -2.02 -4.88
C GLY A 683 -20.57 -1.23 -6.16
N ASP A 684 -19.68 -1.75 -7.01
CA ASP A 684 -19.27 -1.06 -8.23
C ASP A 684 -19.64 -1.82 -9.53
N VAL A 685 -20.09 -3.06 -9.43
CA VAL A 685 -20.30 -3.95 -10.59
C VAL A 685 -21.75 -3.97 -11.09
N TRP A 686 -21.92 -4.08 -12.42
CA TRP A 686 -23.22 -3.97 -13.10
C TRP A 686 -23.34 -5.03 -14.21
N PHE A 687 -24.55 -5.25 -14.72
CA PHE A 687 -24.75 -6.04 -15.94
C PHE A 687 -25.94 -5.50 -16.76
N PRO A 688 -25.76 -5.22 -18.06
CA PRO A 688 -24.48 -5.17 -18.79
C PRO A 688 -23.60 -3.99 -18.35
N GLN A 689 -22.38 -3.88 -18.90
CA GLN A 689 -21.49 -2.73 -18.75
C GLN A 689 -21.14 -2.10 -20.12
N PRO A 690 -21.35 -0.78 -20.34
CA PRO A 690 -21.84 0.22 -19.38
C PRO A 690 -23.28 -0.01 -18.89
N ALA A 691 -23.54 0.29 -17.62
CA ALA A 691 -24.86 0.10 -17.02
C ALA A 691 -25.91 1.03 -17.67
N PRO A 692 -27.06 0.52 -18.16
CA PRO A 692 -28.14 1.31 -18.75
C PRO A 692 -28.58 2.47 -17.85
N LYS A 693 -29.05 3.59 -18.42
CA LYS A 693 -29.41 4.80 -17.65
C LYS A 693 -30.57 4.55 -16.68
N ASP A 694 -31.45 3.65 -17.06
CA ASP A 694 -32.67 3.17 -16.41
C ASP A 694 -32.46 1.95 -15.49
N HIS A 695 -31.22 1.43 -15.39
CA HIS A 695 -30.91 0.24 -14.58
C HIS A 695 -31.34 0.44 -13.10
N PRO A 696 -32.20 -0.45 -12.53
CA PRO A 696 -32.96 -0.15 -11.30
C PRO A 696 -32.09 0.17 -10.08
N LEU A 697 -30.95 -0.52 -9.93
CA LEU A 697 -30.02 -0.31 -8.81
C LEU A 697 -29.32 1.06 -8.81
N ARG A 698 -29.50 1.90 -9.84
CA ARG A 698 -29.11 3.33 -9.81
C ARG A 698 -30.00 4.18 -8.89
N TYR A 699 -31.24 3.75 -8.66
CA TYR A 699 -32.29 4.58 -8.06
C TYR A 699 -33.03 3.90 -6.91
N ALA A 700 -32.94 2.57 -6.78
CA ALA A 700 -33.49 1.85 -5.64
C ALA A 700 -32.92 2.40 -4.32
N LYS A 701 -33.80 2.76 -3.38
CA LYS A 701 -33.49 3.18 -2.00
C LYS A 701 -34.34 2.33 -1.03
N ASN A 702 -33.95 2.27 0.23
CA ASN A 702 -34.73 1.63 1.29
C ASN A 702 -35.93 2.50 1.74
N PRO A 703 -36.84 2.03 2.62
CA PRO A 703 -38.01 2.80 3.09
C PRO A 703 -37.70 4.15 3.77
N PHE A 704 -36.43 4.44 4.09
CA PHE A 704 -35.99 5.71 4.67
C PHE A 704 -35.30 6.64 3.65
N GLY A 705 -35.28 6.28 2.36
CA GLY A 705 -34.60 7.05 1.30
C GLY A 705 -33.08 6.83 1.25
N GLY A 706 -32.54 5.92 2.06
CA GLY A 706 -31.13 5.57 2.14
C GLY A 706 -30.80 4.21 1.50
N GLY A 707 -29.74 3.55 1.97
CA GLY A 707 -29.46 2.15 1.65
C GLY A 707 -28.93 1.87 0.24
N ASN A 708 -28.49 2.86 -0.52
CA ASN A 708 -27.81 2.66 -1.80
C ASN A 708 -26.39 3.22 -1.75
N ALA A 709 -25.40 2.38 -2.04
CA ALA A 709 -23.99 2.75 -2.17
C ALA A 709 -23.39 2.21 -3.48
N MET A 710 -24.11 2.38 -4.59
CA MET A 710 -23.67 1.97 -5.92
C MET A 710 -22.78 3.03 -6.60
N VAL A 711 -21.69 2.59 -7.21
CA VAL A 711 -20.76 3.42 -8.01
C VAL A 711 -20.47 2.76 -9.37
N PRO A 712 -19.88 3.47 -10.37
CA PRO A 712 -19.40 2.83 -11.60
C PRO A 712 -18.27 1.82 -11.32
N HIS A 713 -18.07 0.79 -12.15
CA HIS A 713 -17.07 -0.27 -11.93
C HIS A 713 -15.65 0.31 -11.91
N MET A 714 -15.11 0.51 -10.70
CA MET A 714 -13.94 1.34 -10.46
C MET A 714 -12.99 0.81 -9.37
N SER A 715 -13.43 -0.08 -8.48
CA SER A 715 -12.63 -0.61 -7.37
C SER A 715 -11.35 -1.29 -7.87
N GLY A 716 -11.49 -2.04 -8.97
CA GLY A 716 -10.39 -2.71 -9.66
C GLY A 716 -9.53 -1.81 -10.54
N THR A 717 -9.88 -0.53 -10.74
CA THR A 717 -9.22 0.42 -11.66
C THR A 717 -8.73 1.71 -10.95
N SER A 718 -8.52 1.65 -9.62
CA SER A 718 -7.77 2.69 -8.90
C SER A 718 -6.37 2.90 -9.52
N LEU A 719 -5.80 4.11 -9.47
CA LEU A 719 -4.52 4.42 -10.15
C LEU A 719 -3.39 3.44 -9.78
N ASP A 720 -3.31 3.04 -8.52
CA ASP A 720 -2.35 2.04 -8.04
C ASP A 720 -2.61 0.63 -8.60
N ALA A 721 -3.89 0.27 -8.83
CA ALA A 721 -4.26 -0.97 -9.52
C ALA A 721 -3.96 -0.90 -11.03
N GLN A 722 -4.23 0.24 -11.69
CA GLN A 722 -3.99 0.41 -13.13
C GLN A 722 -2.53 0.14 -13.49
N ARG A 723 -1.59 0.66 -12.70
CA ARG A 723 -0.17 0.35 -12.87
C ARG A 723 0.12 -1.14 -12.76
N ARG A 724 -0.42 -1.81 -11.73
CA ARG A 724 -0.15 -3.24 -11.48
C ARG A 724 -0.77 -4.15 -12.54
N TYR A 725 -1.93 -3.84 -13.10
CA TYR A 725 -2.46 -4.60 -14.23
C TYR A 725 -1.82 -4.22 -15.57
N ALA A 726 -1.43 -2.97 -15.81
CA ALA A 726 -0.70 -2.60 -17.03
C ALA A 726 0.66 -3.30 -17.13
N ASP A 727 1.45 -3.25 -16.05
CA ASP A 727 2.73 -3.96 -15.94
C ASP A 727 2.55 -5.49 -16.14
N GLY A 728 1.46 -6.06 -15.61
CA GLY A 728 1.16 -7.50 -15.71
C GLY A 728 0.59 -7.95 -17.06
N THR A 729 -0.31 -7.18 -17.69
CA THR A 729 -0.80 -7.42 -19.06
C THR A 729 0.37 -7.39 -20.05
N LYS A 730 1.30 -6.46 -19.88
CA LYS A 730 2.56 -6.45 -20.63
C LYS A 730 3.39 -7.71 -20.39
N SER A 731 3.47 -8.22 -19.16
CA SER A 731 4.18 -9.48 -18.86
C SER A 731 3.54 -10.69 -19.56
N ILE A 732 2.22 -10.85 -19.50
CA ILE A 732 1.50 -11.95 -20.18
C ILE A 732 1.70 -11.87 -21.70
N LEU A 733 1.61 -10.65 -22.25
CA LEU A 733 1.82 -10.41 -23.68
C LEU A 733 3.27 -10.68 -24.10
N GLN A 734 4.26 -10.37 -23.26
CA GLN A 734 5.66 -10.69 -23.51
C GLN A 734 5.91 -12.22 -23.52
N SER A 735 5.27 -12.98 -22.63
CA SER A 735 5.31 -14.46 -22.64
C SER A 735 4.70 -15.05 -23.91
N TYR A 736 3.66 -14.44 -24.46
CA TYR A 736 3.10 -14.82 -25.76
C TYR A 736 4.03 -14.46 -26.93
N LEU A 737 4.36 -13.18 -27.10
CA LEU A 737 5.12 -12.68 -28.26
C LEU A 737 6.52 -13.30 -28.39
N SER A 738 7.15 -13.67 -27.28
CA SER A 738 8.46 -14.33 -27.28
C SER A 738 8.40 -15.85 -27.55
N GLY A 739 7.22 -16.42 -27.82
CA GLY A 739 6.98 -17.84 -28.10
C GLY A 739 7.33 -18.80 -26.96
N LYS A 740 7.65 -18.27 -25.77
CA LYS A 740 7.98 -19.06 -24.59
C LYS A 740 6.75 -19.64 -23.91
N HIS A 741 5.65 -18.89 -23.95
CA HIS A 741 4.41 -19.18 -23.23
C HIS A 741 4.65 -19.45 -21.73
N ASP A 742 5.64 -18.76 -21.14
CA ASP A 742 6.09 -18.86 -19.75
C ASP A 742 5.16 -18.12 -18.78
N TYR A 743 3.85 -18.28 -18.97
CA TYR A 743 2.79 -17.66 -18.17
C TYR A 743 2.86 -18.11 -16.72
N ARG A 744 2.52 -17.21 -15.80
CA ARG A 744 2.35 -17.55 -14.38
C ARG A 744 1.10 -18.44 -14.24
N PRO A 745 1.15 -19.65 -13.66
CA PRO A 745 0.00 -20.57 -13.67
C PRO A 745 -1.29 -19.99 -13.08
N GLN A 746 -1.18 -19.07 -12.10
CA GLN A 746 -2.33 -18.41 -11.50
C GLN A 746 -3.01 -17.34 -12.37
N ASP A 747 -2.38 -16.92 -13.48
CA ASP A 747 -2.95 -15.96 -14.43
C ASP A 747 -3.83 -16.65 -15.49
N LEU A 748 -3.71 -17.98 -15.65
CA LEU A 748 -4.43 -18.74 -16.65
C LEU A 748 -5.84 -19.11 -16.20
N ILE A 749 -6.83 -18.85 -17.06
CA ILE A 749 -8.24 -19.21 -16.85
C ILE A 749 -8.58 -20.43 -17.69
N VAL A 750 -8.31 -20.37 -19.00
CA VAL A 750 -8.30 -21.55 -19.88
C VAL A 750 -7.05 -21.57 -20.76
N ILE A 751 -6.58 -22.76 -21.12
CA ILE A 751 -5.44 -22.98 -22.01
C ILE A 751 -5.55 -24.36 -22.66
N ASN A 752 -5.13 -24.50 -23.93
CA ASN A 752 -5.10 -25.77 -24.66
C ASN A 752 -6.45 -26.54 -24.68
N GLY A 753 -7.57 -25.83 -24.58
CA GLY A 753 -8.92 -26.39 -24.59
C GLY A 753 -9.49 -26.84 -23.23
N ASP A 754 -8.80 -26.60 -22.11
CA ASP A 754 -9.30 -26.93 -20.76
C ASP A 754 -9.11 -25.78 -19.76
N TYR A 755 -9.84 -25.84 -18.65
CA TYR A 755 -9.79 -24.86 -17.55
C TYR A 755 -8.53 -25.04 -16.71
N ALA A 756 -7.64 -24.04 -16.77
CA ALA A 756 -6.44 -23.98 -15.93
C ALA A 756 -6.75 -23.61 -14.47
N THR A 757 -7.91 -23.00 -14.20
CA THR A 757 -8.31 -22.50 -12.88
C THR A 757 -9.40 -23.35 -12.23
N LYS A 758 -9.25 -23.58 -10.92
CA LYS A 758 -10.30 -24.21 -10.07
C LYS A 758 -11.39 -23.23 -9.62
N ALA A 759 -11.23 -21.93 -9.85
CA ALA A 759 -12.11 -20.90 -9.30
C ALA A 759 -13.43 -20.71 -10.09
N TYR A 760 -13.54 -21.26 -11.29
CA TYR A 760 -14.72 -21.14 -12.15
C TYR A 760 -15.65 -22.36 -12.01
N GLY A 761 -16.05 -22.64 -10.77
CA GLY A 761 -16.87 -23.79 -10.37
C GLY A 761 -16.09 -25.08 -10.17
N GLU A 762 -16.71 -26.06 -9.51
CA GLU A 762 -16.20 -27.43 -9.44
C GLU A 762 -16.31 -28.12 -10.80
N ARG A 763 -15.25 -28.82 -11.22
CA ARG A 763 -15.16 -29.48 -12.52
C ARG A 763 -14.51 -30.84 -12.37
N ALA A 764 -15.11 -31.86 -12.99
CA ALA A 764 -14.47 -33.15 -13.13
C ALA A 764 -13.21 -33.01 -13.98
N LYS A 765 -12.12 -33.68 -13.59
CA LYS A 765 -10.92 -33.74 -14.45
C LYS A 765 -11.24 -34.57 -15.70
N ASN A 766 -11.00 -34.00 -16.88
CA ASN A 766 -10.90 -34.78 -18.11
C ASN A 766 -9.65 -35.68 -18.05
N SER A 767 -9.82 -36.94 -17.68
CA SER A 767 -8.76 -37.95 -17.67
C SER A 767 -8.44 -38.43 -19.09
N GLY A 768 -7.87 -37.56 -19.93
CA GLY A 768 -7.96 -37.74 -21.38
C GLY A 768 -6.89 -37.11 -22.28
N SER A 769 -5.61 -37.03 -21.89
CA SER A 769 -4.53 -36.72 -22.87
C SER A 769 -3.11 -37.22 -22.49
N SER A 770 -2.97 -38.45 -21.99
CA SER A 770 -1.66 -39.08 -21.73
C SER A 770 -1.48 -40.39 -22.53
N GLY A 771 -1.59 -40.31 -23.86
CA GLY A 771 -1.65 -41.51 -24.70
C GLY A 771 -1.58 -41.27 -26.21
N ALA A 772 -0.68 -40.42 -26.70
CA ALA A 772 -0.48 -40.18 -28.13
C ALA A 772 0.99 -39.88 -28.50
N ASN A 773 1.86 -40.89 -28.42
CA ASN A 773 3.18 -40.88 -29.09
C ASN A 773 3.79 -42.30 -29.18
N LYS A 774 3.13 -43.18 -29.95
CA LYS A 774 3.64 -44.48 -30.42
C LYS A 774 2.95 -44.89 -31.73
N ALA A 775 3.35 -44.23 -32.82
CA ALA A 775 3.21 -44.67 -34.20
C ALA A 775 4.31 -43.94 -35.00
#